data_AF-A0A814GT86-F1
#
_entry.id   AF-A0A814GT86-F1
#
_cell.length_a   1.000
_cell.length_b   1.000
_cell.length_c   1.000
_cell.angle_alpha   90.00
_cell.angle_beta   90.00
_cell.angle_gamma   90.00
#
_symmetry.space_group_name_H-M   'P 1'
#
loop_
_entity.id
_entity.type
_entity.pdbx_description
1 polymer ?
#
loop_
_entity_poly.entity_id
_entity_poly.type
_entity_poly.pdbx_seq_one_letter_code
_entity_poly.pdbx_strand_id
1 'polypeptide(L)'
;MFNFHENNVIFEPQPMYDLRTRYEKPRKKTRNVRTQTKDVTMFSNELRGMDSQTFIIDIDDKRLDKSLYTIDNDGGMINDRDAELDAKETYTTNTTNTTANNPPPTDLDPLIEYAEEPLLSLEEACAPLDSILHNLSFYVQMALDETPKEPPDNLTIDESAAIRLYSIEWAAPHRSLYSMLNYTLKTCPRSELQPYFKYMKLFLSALVKLPCVPPLTVWRGVTKNLSAEFPPGTPVTWWAFSSCTTELTVLENNMYLGNEGSRTLFSVEVFNGRTIRAHSHFVTEEEILLLPGTHMIVQSLFSPAPDLHIIHLKQVIPEITLLEPPFEGAHIYPKIKRSWYRKKRYNIPVCLLALLVVGAIILGCVLGLRSTTKTPAYVCMEPYPISSSFTIGSSPSYLAVADFNNDTNSDVAVLTEDSNPLYILFGNSGGTFPTEISFVSGNFPYSVDAVDLNMDNMTDLIIANENDNAFSVFIANTDGSFGIQTRFQIGASVGSVVAADVNNDQILDLVATNLKENTVSVLLGIGDGTFIGLTLYPTGNRPRSVATGDFNNDSVIDLSVANQDDGTISVLLGNSNATFQEQVIYYVDPLVDTVIVRDFNYDGILDLAVSNFGYDNVGILIGNGDGTFQDQIVFETEGGPNNLDAADFNNDGILDLATPNWNSETVCVLFGNSDGTFQDCVSYPAGATPSDIAFGDFNHDNYTDIAVTNYNDRTVSVLLNQGNGTFQSQTKYTVGSGPRSLVSFDVNQDHHLDLVIICQTDTNNYILLGNGNGLFQARVPYAMEQNHQFMTSSDINNDKMLDLILIYDNNMLRIFYGSADGTLENQIDYSLPFNATFVLTADFNNDSNLDLALTNQYNNSIIILLAGKNHTFNTDNTFQFPVGNQPTSLTTGYFNDDKILDLAASNYYGRNVSVLFGQGNGTFQSHIMYKTGPNPYSIISIDFNNDHYMDLVTANQGENTVSILYGNQSGTFQTLMKFKVGTGPTTLLSGDFNRDDKIDIAVVNQGANDITILFGNGTTSLLFQQTYSTHVWPSALVSADFNKDNKIDLVVTNKKSGDMTIFLNACL
;
A
#
# COMPACT_ATOMS: atom_id res chain seq x y z
N MET A 1 3.49 49.69 2.56
CA MET A 1 4.00 51.06 2.76
C MET A 1 5.46 51.06 2.30
N PHE A 2 5.95 52.15 1.69
CA PHE A 2 7.24 52.24 0.97
C PHE A 2 7.32 51.53 -0.39
N ASN A 3 8.17 52.10 -1.25
CA ASN A 3 8.17 52.10 -2.72
C ASN A 3 9.55 52.65 -3.20
N PHE A 4 9.82 52.68 -4.52
CA PHE A 4 11.05 53.09 -5.26
C PHE A 4 12.02 51.95 -5.64
N HIS A 5 12.68 51.93 -6.82
CA HIS A 5 12.55 52.76 -8.04
C HIS A 5 13.04 51.99 -9.29
N GLU A 6 12.82 52.58 -10.48
CA GLU A 6 13.18 52.06 -11.80
C GLU A 6 14.67 52.23 -12.15
N ASN A 7 15.14 51.50 -13.18
CA ASN A 7 15.97 52.10 -14.23
C ASN A 7 15.88 51.30 -15.54
N ASN A 8 15.57 51.99 -16.65
CA ASN A 8 15.57 51.45 -18.01
C ASN A 8 16.93 51.62 -18.68
N VAL A 9 17.31 50.69 -19.57
CA VAL A 9 18.22 50.96 -20.71
C VAL A 9 17.63 50.35 -21.98
N ILE A 10 17.62 51.14 -23.06
CA ILE A 10 17.07 50.80 -24.39
C ILE A 10 18.23 50.69 -25.38
N PHE A 11 18.18 49.75 -26.33
CA PHE A 11 18.80 49.92 -27.65
C PHE A 11 17.97 49.26 -28.76
N GLU A 12 18.00 49.85 -29.95
CA GLU A 12 17.10 49.59 -31.09
C GLU A 12 17.59 48.48 -32.07
N PRO A 13 16.71 47.89 -32.90
CA PRO A 13 17.05 46.83 -33.88
C PRO A 13 17.00 47.28 -35.37
N GLN A 14 17.80 46.68 -36.26
CA GLN A 14 17.67 46.61 -37.75
C GLN A 14 18.82 45.72 -38.34
N PRO A 15 18.78 45.20 -39.59
CA PRO A 15 17.64 44.67 -40.37
C PRO A 15 17.94 43.41 -41.25
N MET A 16 16.86 42.86 -41.82
CA MET A 16 16.70 41.88 -42.92
C MET A 16 17.84 41.54 -43.91
N TYR A 17 17.78 40.31 -44.44
CA TYR A 17 17.94 40.03 -45.88
C TYR A 17 16.82 39.09 -46.43
N ASP A 18 16.26 39.43 -47.59
CA ASP A 18 15.27 38.65 -48.37
C ASP A 18 15.95 38.11 -49.65
N LEU A 19 15.77 36.83 -49.98
CA LEU A 19 16.03 36.30 -51.32
C LEU A 19 14.99 35.26 -51.78
N ARG A 20 13.91 35.75 -52.39
CA ARG A 20 13.02 34.97 -53.28
C ARG A 20 13.80 34.33 -54.45
N THR A 21 13.41 33.12 -54.89
CA THR A 21 12.53 32.93 -56.08
C THR A 21 12.32 31.45 -56.53
N ARG A 22 11.03 31.07 -56.66
CA ARG A 22 10.36 30.31 -57.76
C ARG A 22 11.10 29.15 -58.47
N TYR A 23 10.42 28.00 -58.64
CA TYR A 23 9.75 27.64 -59.92
C TYR A 23 8.76 26.44 -59.82
N GLU A 24 7.52 26.73 -60.18
CA GLU A 24 6.41 26.00 -60.83
C GLU A 24 6.23 24.45 -60.87
N LYS A 25 4.95 24.05 -60.70
CA LYS A 25 4.33 22.72 -60.92
C LYS A 25 4.26 22.33 -62.42
N PRO A 26 3.90 21.08 -62.78
CA PRO A 26 2.50 20.86 -63.21
C PRO A 26 1.85 19.46 -62.98
N ARG A 27 0.68 19.49 -62.33
CA ARG A 27 -0.58 18.75 -62.65
C ARG A 27 -0.57 17.49 -63.56
N LYS A 28 -1.21 16.41 -63.09
CA LYS A 28 -2.57 15.91 -63.50
C LYS A 28 -2.96 14.69 -62.63
N LYS A 29 -4.10 14.60 -61.94
CA LYS A 29 -5.55 14.59 -62.30
C LYS A 29 -6.11 13.23 -62.77
N THR A 30 -7.30 12.89 -62.25
CA THR A 30 -8.24 11.78 -62.58
C THR A 30 -7.90 10.41 -61.96
N ARG A 31 -8.86 9.60 -61.48
CA ARG A 31 -10.34 9.78 -61.38
C ARG A 31 -10.94 8.83 -60.33
N ASN A 32 -11.86 9.31 -59.50
CA ASN A 32 -12.73 8.44 -58.69
C ASN A 32 -13.77 7.72 -59.59
N VAL A 33 -14.07 6.46 -59.25
CA VAL A 33 -15.30 5.75 -59.65
C VAL A 33 -15.93 5.15 -58.40
N ARG A 34 -17.24 5.38 -58.22
CA ARG A 34 -18.07 4.83 -57.13
C ARG A 34 -18.63 3.46 -57.49
N THR A 35 -18.80 2.61 -56.47
CA THR A 35 -20.00 1.78 -56.20
C THR A 35 -19.98 1.44 -54.70
N GLN A 36 -20.95 1.89 -53.90
CA GLN A 36 -22.16 1.14 -53.50
C GLN A 36 -21.84 -0.18 -52.75
N THR A 37 -21.95 -0.22 -51.41
CA THR A 37 -23.19 -0.57 -50.66
C THR A 37 -23.89 -1.85 -51.13
N LYS A 38 -23.66 -2.98 -50.44
CA LYS A 38 -24.61 -3.51 -49.43
C LYS A 38 -24.17 -4.84 -48.78
N ASP A 39 -24.47 -4.93 -47.49
CA ASP A 39 -24.96 -6.08 -46.70
C ASP A 39 -24.68 -7.51 -47.22
N VAL A 40 -23.98 -8.33 -46.41
CA VAL A 40 -24.58 -9.45 -45.63
C VAL A 40 -23.50 -10.16 -44.78
N THR A 41 -23.89 -10.53 -43.57
CA THR A 41 -23.15 -11.30 -42.55
C THR A 41 -22.64 -12.68 -43.02
N MET A 42 -21.39 -13.03 -42.72
CA MET A 42 -20.92 -14.37 -42.28
C MET A 42 -19.42 -14.38 -41.94
N PHE A 43 -19.00 -15.42 -41.21
CA PHE A 43 -17.64 -15.75 -40.74
C PHE A 43 -17.12 -14.88 -39.58
N SER A 44 -16.58 -15.41 -38.47
CA SER A 44 -16.44 -16.80 -37.98
C SER A 44 -15.83 -17.84 -38.94
N ASN A 45 -14.58 -17.61 -39.34
CA ASN A 45 -13.52 -18.63 -39.42
C ASN A 45 -12.20 -17.98 -39.88
N GLU A 46 -11.09 -18.66 -39.56
CA GLU A 46 -9.69 -18.25 -39.76
C GLU A 46 -9.21 -17.17 -38.76
N LEU A 47 -8.32 -17.40 -37.78
CA LEU A 47 -7.59 -18.62 -37.34
C LEU A 47 -7.01 -19.51 -38.45
N ARG A 48 -6.38 -18.86 -39.43
CA ARG A 48 -5.39 -19.49 -40.31
C ARG A 48 -4.28 -18.51 -40.63
N GLY A 49 -3.10 -18.81 -40.10
CA GLY A 49 -1.86 -18.15 -40.46
C GLY A 49 -1.22 -17.39 -39.33
N MET A 50 -0.54 -18.10 -38.44
CA MET A 50 0.90 -17.87 -38.24
C MET A 50 1.56 -19.14 -37.70
N ASP A 51 2.55 -19.63 -38.43
CA ASP A 51 3.32 -20.82 -38.09
C ASP A 51 4.43 -20.46 -37.09
N SER A 52 4.15 -20.56 -35.80
CA SER A 52 5.18 -20.68 -34.76
C SER A 52 4.92 -21.95 -33.95
N GLN A 53 5.94 -22.80 -33.83
CA GLN A 53 5.82 -24.06 -33.08
C GLN A 53 5.91 -23.77 -31.57
N THR A 54 4.78 -23.48 -30.94
CA THR A 54 4.71 -23.40 -29.47
C THR A 54 4.78 -24.82 -28.89
N PHE A 55 5.87 -25.15 -28.19
CA PHE A 55 6.05 -26.47 -27.60
C PHE A 55 5.37 -26.55 -26.23
N ILE A 56 4.31 -27.36 -26.14
CA ILE A 56 3.67 -27.71 -24.87
C ILE A 56 4.55 -28.75 -24.17
N ILE A 57 4.87 -28.55 -22.89
CA ILE A 57 5.50 -29.60 -22.08
C ILE A 57 4.47 -30.71 -21.80
N ASP A 58 4.65 -31.84 -22.48
CA ASP A 58 3.87 -33.07 -22.33
C ASP A 58 4.71 -34.13 -21.59
N ILE A 59 4.51 -34.24 -20.27
CA ILE A 59 5.25 -35.15 -19.38
C ILE A 59 4.35 -36.31 -18.96
N ASP A 60 4.39 -37.40 -19.75
CA ASP A 60 4.28 -38.83 -19.37
C ASP A 60 3.55 -39.60 -20.48
N ASP A 61 4.22 -40.52 -21.21
CA ASP A 61 3.53 -41.74 -21.67
C ASP A 61 4.39 -43.00 -21.94
N LYS A 62 4.02 -44.08 -21.23
CA LYS A 62 4.03 -45.53 -21.55
C LYS A 62 5.16 -46.18 -22.39
N ARG A 63 5.71 -47.30 -21.85
CA ARG A 63 5.08 -48.65 -21.98
C ARG A 63 5.80 -49.77 -21.22
N LEU A 64 5.04 -50.58 -20.49
CA LEU A 64 5.10 -52.05 -20.51
C LEU A 64 3.74 -52.63 -20.10
N ASP A 65 3.35 -53.74 -20.73
CA ASP A 65 1.97 -54.27 -20.73
C ASP A 65 1.80 -55.49 -19.78
N LYS A 66 0.55 -55.87 -19.52
CA LYS A 66 -0.01 -56.81 -18.50
C LYS A 66 -0.40 -56.10 -17.19
N SER A 67 -1.63 -56.20 -16.68
CA SER A 67 -2.73 -57.14 -17.00
C SER A 67 -4.12 -56.52 -16.81
N LEU A 68 -5.01 -56.70 -17.79
CA LEU A 68 -6.46 -56.64 -17.57
C LEU A 68 -6.90 -57.79 -16.68
N TYR A 69 -7.52 -57.48 -15.54
CA TYR A 69 -8.43 -58.39 -14.85
C TYR A 69 -9.86 -57.89 -15.04
N THR A 70 -10.52 -58.35 -16.11
CA THR A 70 -11.97 -58.47 -16.09
C THR A 70 -12.31 -59.60 -15.13
N ILE A 71 -12.94 -59.29 -13.99
CA ILE A 71 -13.74 -60.28 -13.29
C ILE A 71 -14.98 -60.48 -14.14
N ASP A 72 -15.08 -61.62 -14.81
CA ASP A 72 -16.36 -62.26 -15.00
C ASP A 72 -16.29 -63.66 -14.38
N ASN A 73 -17.44 -64.17 -13.94
CA ASN A 73 -17.50 -65.34 -13.07
C ASN A 73 -17.31 -66.64 -13.87
N ASP A 74 -16.10 -67.22 -13.84
CA ASP A 74 -15.86 -68.62 -13.45
C ASP A 74 -14.38 -69.01 -13.66
N GLY A 75 -13.86 -69.88 -12.78
CA GLY A 75 -12.43 -70.14 -12.68
C GLY A 75 -11.86 -71.18 -13.65
N GLY A 76 -10.64 -70.94 -14.17
CA GLY A 76 -9.83 -71.94 -14.86
C GLY A 76 -8.54 -71.37 -15.46
N MET A 77 -7.37 -71.85 -15.03
CA MET A 77 -6.08 -71.54 -15.67
C MET A 77 -5.83 -72.47 -16.86
N ILE A 78 -5.22 -71.96 -17.94
CA ILE A 78 -4.33 -72.68 -18.88
C ILE A 78 -3.43 -71.66 -19.62
N ASN A 79 -2.23 -72.10 -20.01
CA ASN A 79 -1.14 -71.33 -20.62
C ASN A 79 -1.08 -71.47 -22.15
N ASP A 80 -0.15 -70.71 -22.75
CA ASP A 80 0.46 -70.86 -24.08
C ASP A 80 -0.41 -70.46 -25.28
N ARG A 81 0.02 -69.44 -26.05
CA ARG A 81 0.85 -69.54 -27.27
C ARG A 81 0.19 -70.36 -28.38
N ASP A 82 -0.37 -69.66 -29.38
CA ASP A 82 0.19 -69.61 -30.75
C ASP A 82 -0.73 -68.84 -31.71
N ALA A 83 -0.13 -68.42 -32.84
CA ALA A 83 -0.74 -68.13 -34.13
C ALA A 83 -1.63 -66.87 -34.33
N GLU A 84 -1.10 -65.98 -35.17
CA GLU A 84 -1.82 -65.12 -36.11
C GLU A 84 -2.80 -65.92 -37.00
N LEU A 85 -3.82 -65.24 -37.55
CA LEU A 85 -4.31 -65.24 -38.96
C LEU A 85 -5.85 -65.17 -39.10
N ASP A 86 -6.28 -64.41 -40.11
CA ASP A 86 -7.62 -64.37 -40.73
C ASP A 86 -8.84 -63.95 -39.85
N ALA A 87 -9.88 -63.26 -40.33
CA ALA A 87 -10.07 -62.51 -41.58
C ALA A 87 -11.26 -61.51 -41.45
N LYS A 88 -11.26 -60.50 -42.34
CA LYS A 88 -12.40 -60.04 -43.19
C LYS A 88 -13.63 -60.98 -43.13
N GLU A 89 -14.88 -60.53 -42.98
CA GLU A 89 -15.74 -59.62 -43.79
C GLU A 89 -17.10 -59.54 -43.02
N THR A 90 -18.13 -58.71 -43.26
CA THR A 90 -18.55 -57.77 -44.32
C THR A 90 -19.61 -56.83 -43.71
N TYR A 91 -19.81 -55.61 -44.23
CA TYR A 91 -21.12 -55.09 -44.66
C TYR A 91 -20.91 -53.76 -45.40
N THR A 92 -21.45 -53.63 -46.62
CA THR A 92 -21.31 -52.42 -47.47
C THR A 92 -22.56 -52.09 -48.28
N THR A 93 -22.61 -50.82 -48.76
CA THR A 93 -23.58 -50.17 -49.68
C THR A 93 -24.94 -49.78 -49.08
N ASN A 94 -25.64 -48.70 -49.47
CA ASN A 94 -25.38 -47.48 -50.28
C ASN A 94 -26.57 -46.50 -50.04
N THR A 95 -26.57 -45.17 -50.23
CA THR A 95 -25.62 -44.12 -50.73
C THR A 95 -26.02 -42.77 -50.03
N THR A 96 -25.46 -41.56 -50.22
CA THR A 96 -25.10 -40.74 -51.41
C THR A 96 -24.06 -39.66 -51.08
N ASN A 97 -23.33 -39.17 -52.08
CA ASN A 97 -22.27 -38.16 -51.96
C ASN A 97 -22.76 -36.74 -51.61
N THR A 98 -21.99 -36.02 -50.78
CA THR A 98 -21.51 -34.65 -51.06
C THR A 98 -20.14 -34.43 -50.41
N THR A 99 -19.27 -33.69 -51.10
CA THR A 99 -17.91 -33.35 -50.65
C THR A 99 -17.89 -32.09 -49.79
N ALA A 100 -17.32 -32.15 -48.59
CA ALA A 100 -16.83 -30.98 -47.86
C ALA A 100 -15.73 -31.41 -46.86
N ASN A 101 -14.66 -30.62 -46.76
CA ASN A 101 -13.70 -30.71 -45.67
C ASN A 101 -14.36 -30.17 -44.40
N ASN A 102 -14.18 -30.82 -43.26
CA ASN A 102 -14.29 -30.21 -41.93
C ASN A 102 -13.16 -30.77 -41.04
N PRO A 103 -12.44 -29.94 -40.29
CA PRO A 103 -11.59 -30.41 -39.18
C PRO A 103 -12.46 -30.98 -38.05
N PRO A 104 -11.88 -31.72 -37.08
CA PRO A 104 -12.59 -32.03 -35.84
C PRO A 104 -13.00 -30.74 -35.11
N PRO A 105 -14.09 -30.74 -34.32
CA PRO A 105 -14.54 -29.55 -33.60
C PRO A 105 -13.55 -29.19 -32.50
N THR A 106 -12.71 -28.20 -32.77
CA THR A 106 -11.84 -27.53 -31.81
C THR A 106 -12.38 -26.13 -31.58
N ASP A 107 -13.31 -26.02 -30.63
CA ASP A 107 -13.46 -24.88 -29.73
C ASP A 107 -14.48 -25.28 -28.65
N LEU A 108 -14.06 -25.17 -27.39
CA LEU A 108 -15.00 -24.89 -26.31
C LEU A 108 -14.99 -23.37 -26.17
N ASP A 109 -16.16 -22.78 -25.96
CA ASP A 109 -16.24 -21.40 -25.49
C ASP A 109 -15.42 -21.22 -24.19
N PRO A 110 -14.86 -20.04 -23.92
CA PRO A 110 -14.10 -19.78 -22.70
C PRO A 110 -14.92 -20.14 -21.44
N LEU A 111 -14.24 -20.64 -20.40
CA LEU A 111 -14.85 -21.27 -19.22
C LEU A 111 -15.44 -20.29 -18.20
N ILE A 112 -16.24 -19.35 -18.68
CA ILE A 112 -16.89 -18.30 -17.89
C ILE A 112 -17.98 -18.90 -16.97
N GLU A 113 -18.67 -19.96 -17.38
CA GLU A 113 -19.81 -20.54 -16.63
C GLU A 113 -19.44 -21.09 -15.24
N TYR A 114 -18.17 -21.48 -15.03
CA TYR A 114 -17.65 -21.92 -13.72
C TYR A 114 -16.91 -20.79 -12.97
N ALA A 115 -16.75 -19.62 -13.60
CA ALA A 115 -16.18 -18.40 -13.02
C ALA A 115 -17.19 -17.57 -12.21
N GLU A 116 -18.45 -18.04 -12.06
CA GLU A 116 -19.43 -17.48 -11.10
C GLU A 116 -20.08 -18.50 -10.11
N GLU A 117 -19.76 -19.79 -10.14
CA GLU A 117 -20.18 -20.74 -9.07
C GLU A 117 -19.37 -20.57 -7.75
N PRO A 118 -19.95 -20.72 -6.54
CA PRO A 118 -19.15 -20.69 -5.30
C PRO A 118 -18.14 -21.85 -5.21
N LEU A 119 -17.07 -21.68 -4.41
CA LEU A 119 -16.19 -22.78 -4.01
C LEU A 119 -16.99 -23.84 -3.23
N LEU A 120 -16.81 -25.10 -3.60
CA LEU A 120 -17.50 -26.25 -3.02
C LEU A 120 -16.60 -27.00 -2.05
N SER A 121 -17.19 -27.79 -1.14
CA SER A 121 -16.43 -28.75 -0.33
C SER A 121 -15.72 -29.79 -1.21
N LEU A 122 -14.67 -30.45 -0.71
CA LEU A 122 -13.91 -31.43 -1.48
C LEU A 122 -14.80 -32.59 -1.96
N GLU A 123 -15.75 -33.03 -1.13
CA GLU A 123 -16.73 -34.06 -1.49
C GLU A 123 -17.61 -33.63 -2.67
N GLU A 124 -18.17 -32.42 -2.63
CA GLU A 124 -19.02 -31.87 -3.68
C GLU A 124 -18.24 -31.53 -4.97
N ALA A 125 -17.01 -31.05 -4.83
CA ALA A 125 -16.10 -30.78 -5.94
C ALA A 125 -15.65 -32.07 -6.66
N CYS A 126 -15.52 -33.17 -5.92
CA CYS A 126 -15.17 -34.48 -6.44
C CYS A 126 -16.37 -35.30 -6.95
N ALA A 127 -17.61 -34.99 -6.55
CA ALA A 127 -18.81 -35.76 -6.92
C ALA A 127 -18.99 -36.03 -8.44
N PRO A 128 -18.65 -35.14 -9.39
CA PRO A 128 -18.72 -35.45 -10.82
C PRO A 128 -17.74 -36.55 -11.26
N LEU A 129 -16.62 -36.71 -10.53
CA LEU A 129 -15.53 -37.62 -10.83
C LEU A 129 -15.76 -39.05 -10.31
N ASP A 130 -16.74 -39.30 -9.43
CA ASP A 130 -17.09 -40.65 -8.94
C ASP A 130 -17.43 -41.64 -10.07
N SER A 131 -17.88 -41.14 -11.21
CA SER A 131 -18.18 -41.96 -12.41
C SER A 131 -16.94 -42.31 -13.26
N ILE A 132 -15.80 -41.65 -13.01
CA ILE A 132 -14.56 -41.73 -13.77
C ILE A 132 -13.44 -42.40 -12.95
N LEU A 133 -13.41 -42.12 -11.65
CA LEU A 133 -12.37 -42.54 -10.72
C LEU A 133 -12.89 -43.57 -9.71
N HIS A 134 -12.36 -44.79 -9.83
CA HIS A 134 -12.77 -45.91 -8.98
C HIS A 134 -12.33 -45.72 -7.52
N ASN A 135 -13.27 -45.87 -6.57
CA ASN A 135 -13.08 -45.64 -5.13
C ASN A 135 -12.66 -44.19 -4.75
N LEU A 136 -12.99 -43.17 -5.57
CA LEU A 136 -12.65 -41.78 -5.28
C LEU A 136 -13.09 -41.34 -3.88
N SER A 137 -14.33 -41.63 -3.47
CA SER A 137 -14.84 -41.33 -2.12
C SER A 137 -14.00 -41.88 -0.96
N PHE A 138 -13.33 -43.03 -1.11
CA PHE A 138 -12.40 -43.53 -0.10
C PHE A 138 -11.16 -42.64 0.00
N TYR A 139 -10.61 -42.21 -1.14
CA TYR A 139 -9.43 -41.34 -1.19
C TYR A 139 -9.74 -39.91 -0.78
N VAL A 140 -10.92 -39.37 -1.10
CA VAL A 140 -11.43 -38.09 -0.59
C VAL A 140 -11.52 -38.10 0.93
N GLN A 141 -12.14 -39.13 1.52
CA GLN A 141 -12.20 -39.26 2.98
C GLN A 141 -10.80 -39.40 3.60
N MET A 142 -9.91 -40.16 2.97
CA MET A 142 -8.52 -40.32 3.45
C MET A 142 -7.76 -38.98 3.42
N ALA A 143 -7.92 -38.17 2.37
CA ALA A 143 -7.35 -36.84 2.28
C ALA A 143 -7.90 -35.88 3.34
N LEU A 144 -9.20 -35.93 3.65
CA LEU A 144 -9.83 -35.15 4.71
C LEU A 144 -9.39 -35.61 6.12
N ASP A 145 -9.33 -36.93 6.36
CA ASP A 145 -8.95 -37.52 7.65
C ASP A 145 -7.46 -37.28 7.99
N GLU A 146 -6.60 -37.20 6.98
CA GLU A 146 -5.17 -36.88 7.13
C GLU A 146 -4.86 -35.38 7.16
N THR A 147 -5.79 -34.53 6.75
CA THR A 147 -5.60 -33.07 6.75
C THR A 147 -5.76 -32.52 8.18
N PRO A 148 -4.84 -31.65 8.66
CA PRO A 148 -5.00 -31.00 9.95
C PRO A 148 -6.32 -30.22 10.06
N LYS A 149 -6.90 -30.18 11.27
CA LYS A 149 -8.14 -29.40 11.53
C LYS A 149 -7.97 -27.89 11.36
N GLU A 150 -6.75 -27.44 11.52
CA GLU A 150 -6.28 -26.09 11.25
C GLU A 150 -5.08 -26.30 10.31
N PRO A 151 -5.29 -26.33 8.98
CA PRO A 151 -4.20 -26.39 8.02
C PRO A 151 -3.31 -25.15 8.14
N PRO A 152 -2.02 -25.24 7.81
CA PRO A 152 -1.18 -24.05 7.65
C PRO A 152 -1.58 -23.25 6.40
N ASP A 153 -0.86 -22.16 6.15
CA ASP A 153 -0.90 -21.38 4.91
C ASP A 153 -2.30 -20.83 4.56
N ASN A 154 -3.10 -20.53 5.60
CA ASN A 154 -4.46 -19.99 5.54
C ASN A 154 -5.46 -20.79 4.68
N LEU A 155 -5.16 -22.06 4.38
CA LEU A 155 -6.04 -22.92 3.60
C LEU A 155 -7.21 -23.44 4.44
N THR A 156 -8.39 -23.54 3.83
CA THR A 156 -9.48 -24.34 4.40
C THR A 156 -9.13 -25.82 4.42
N ILE A 157 -9.83 -26.61 5.24
CA ILE A 157 -9.65 -28.07 5.29
C ILE A 157 -9.86 -28.69 3.90
N ASP A 158 -10.88 -28.24 3.16
CA ASP A 158 -11.18 -28.74 1.81
C ASP A 158 -10.10 -28.37 0.77
N GLU A 159 -9.53 -27.16 0.84
CA GLU A 159 -8.43 -26.72 -0.03
C GLU A 159 -7.13 -27.49 0.24
N SER A 160 -6.75 -27.60 1.52
CA SER A 160 -5.59 -28.42 1.93
C SER A 160 -5.79 -29.90 1.57
N ALA A 161 -7.00 -30.43 1.76
CA ALA A 161 -7.32 -31.81 1.39
C ALA A 161 -7.38 -32.01 -0.13
N ALA A 162 -7.71 -30.99 -0.93
CA ALA A 162 -7.64 -31.06 -2.39
C ALA A 162 -6.18 -31.28 -2.87
N ILE A 163 -5.22 -30.56 -2.28
CA ILE A 163 -3.78 -30.74 -2.53
C ILE A 163 -3.32 -32.12 -2.04
N ARG A 164 -3.77 -32.55 -0.86
CA ARG A 164 -3.46 -33.89 -0.34
C ARG A 164 -3.98 -34.98 -1.29
N LEU A 165 -5.22 -34.88 -1.76
CA LEU A 165 -5.84 -35.83 -2.69
C LEU A 165 -5.10 -35.94 -4.03
N TYR A 166 -4.54 -34.84 -4.52
CA TYR A 166 -3.68 -34.81 -5.72
C TYR A 166 -2.41 -35.67 -5.52
N SER A 167 -1.77 -35.55 -4.35
CA SER A 167 -0.50 -36.24 -4.03
C SER A 167 -0.63 -37.71 -3.61
N ILE A 168 -1.84 -38.19 -3.28
CA ILE A 168 -2.02 -39.58 -2.82
C ILE A 168 -1.79 -40.59 -3.96
N GLU A 169 -0.94 -41.59 -3.70
CA GLU A 169 -0.82 -42.78 -4.55
C GLU A 169 -2.01 -43.73 -4.37
N TRP A 170 -2.61 -44.15 -5.49
CA TRP A 170 -3.77 -45.04 -5.49
C TRP A 170 -3.34 -46.49 -5.69
N ALA A 171 -4.04 -47.42 -5.04
CA ALA A 171 -3.70 -48.84 -5.10
C ALA A 171 -3.98 -49.40 -6.50
N ALA A 172 -2.97 -50.05 -7.09
CA ALA A 172 -3.10 -50.75 -8.36
C ALA A 172 -4.26 -51.78 -8.29
N PRO A 173 -5.06 -51.95 -9.36
CA PRO A 173 -4.81 -51.51 -10.74
C PRO A 173 -5.39 -50.12 -11.10
N HIS A 174 -5.86 -49.33 -10.14
CA HIS A 174 -6.54 -48.07 -10.41
C HIS A 174 -5.55 -46.91 -10.64
N ARG A 175 -5.92 -45.95 -11.50
CA ARG A 175 -5.15 -44.70 -11.69
C ARG A 175 -5.55 -43.68 -10.64
N SER A 176 -4.58 -42.93 -10.13
CA SER A 176 -4.82 -41.80 -9.23
C SER A 176 -5.51 -40.63 -9.92
N LEU A 177 -6.04 -39.70 -9.11
CA LEU A 177 -6.59 -38.43 -9.59
C LEU A 177 -5.56 -37.67 -10.44
N TYR A 178 -4.32 -37.52 -9.95
CA TYR A 178 -3.16 -37.00 -10.72
C TYR A 178 -3.00 -37.69 -12.08
N SER A 179 -2.98 -39.03 -12.09
CA SER A 179 -2.71 -39.81 -13.29
C SER A 179 -3.85 -39.71 -14.32
N MET A 180 -5.11 -39.67 -13.87
CA MET A 180 -6.24 -39.54 -14.78
C MET A 180 -6.41 -38.10 -15.27
N LEU A 181 -6.25 -37.08 -14.42
CA LEU A 181 -6.29 -35.67 -14.82
C LEU A 181 -5.26 -35.39 -15.93
N ASN A 182 -3.99 -35.75 -15.70
CA ASN A 182 -2.94 -35.59 -16.70
C ASN A 182 -3.16 -36.46 -17.95
N TYR A 183 -3.82 -37.62 -17.84
CA TYR A 183 -4.19 -38.44 -19.00
C TYR A 183 -5.31 -37.79 -19.84
N THR A 184 -6.33 -37.23 -19.20
CA THR A 184 -7.46 -36.54 -19.87
C THR A 184 -6.98 -35.28 -20.57
N LEU A 185 -6.10 -34.49 -19.92
CA LEU A 185 -5.44 -33.32 -20.50
C LEU A 185 -4.66 -33.63 -21.78
N LYS A 186 -4.15 -34.86 -21.94
CA LYS A 186 -3.32 -35.29 -23.09
C LYS A 186 -4.09 -35.95 -24.23
N THR A 187 -5.18 -36.67 -23.93
CA THR A 187 -5.70 -37.70 -24.85
C THR A 187 -7.15 -37.50 -25.29
N CYS A 188 -7.91 -36.63 -24.64
CA CYS A 188 -9.34 -36.48 -24.86
C CYS A 188 -9.70 -35.14 -25.52
N PRO A 189 -10.84 -35.04 -26.24
CA PRO A 189 -11.40 -33.73 -26.60
C PRO A 189 -11.65 -32.92 -25.32
N ARG A 190 -11.35 -31.60 -25.36
CA ARG A 190 -11.38 -30.72 -24.16
C ARG A 190 -12.69 -30.78 -23.36
N SER A 191 -13.81 -31.14 -24.00
CA SER A 191 -15.11 -31.38 -23.34
C SER A 191 -15.08 -32.44 -22.24
N GLU A 192 -14.17 -33.42 -22.31
CA GLU A 192 -14.04 -34.47 -21.29
C GLU A 192 -13.33 -33.99 -20.01
N LEU A 193 -12.80 -32.75 -20.00
CA LEU A 193 -12.31 -32.10 -18.78
C LEU A 193 -13.45 -31.55 -17.90
N GLN A 194 -14.67 -31.41 -18.41
CA GLN A 194 -15.79 -30.80 -17.69
C GLN A 194 -16.07 -31.39 -16.28
N PRO A 195 -15.99 -32.72 -16.07
CA PRO A 195 -16.13 -33.31 -14.74
C PRO A 195 -15.02 -32.91 -13.75
N TYR A 196 -13.85 -32.49 -14.23
CA TYR A 196 -12.71 -32.10 -13.40
C TYR A 196 -12.76 -30.65 -12.95
N PHE A 197 -13.49 -29.76 -13.63
CA PHE A 197 -13.42 -28.31 -13.37
C PHE A 197 -13.74 -27.91 -11.92
N LYS A 198 -14.72 -28.54 -11.27
CA LYS A 198 -15.08 -28.23 -9.87
C LYS A 198 -13.94 -28.60 -8.90
N TYR A 199 -13.29 -29.74 -9.10
CA TYR A 199 -12.08 -30.12 -8.35
C TYR A 199 -10.88 -29.23 -8.69
N MET A 200 -10.61 -28.99 -9.99
CA MET A 200 -9.49 -28.16 -10.44
C MET A 200 -9.58 -26.74 -9.88
N LYS A 201 -10.79 -26.18 -9.78
CA LYS A 201 -11.01 -24.85 -9.20
C LYS A 201 -10.69 -24.81 -7.70
N LEU A 202 -11.15 -25.79 -6.93
CA LEU A 202 -10.81 -25.91 -5.50
C LEU A 202 -9.29 -26.08 -5.31
N PHE A 203 -8.66 -26.92 -6.14
CA PHE A 203 -7.22 -27.17 -6.12
C PHE A 203 -6.40 -25.93 -6.53
N LEU A 204 -6.81 -25.19 -7.58
CA LEU A 204 -6.13 -23.98 -8.02
C LEU A 204 -6.32 -22.82 -7.03
N SER A 205 -7.51 -22.68 -6.42
CA SER A 205 -7.75 -21.73 -5.33
C SER A 205 -6.81 -22.01 -4.15
N ALA A 206 -6.62 -23.29 -3.80
CA ALA A 206 -5.64 -23.70 -2.80
C ALA A 206 -4.19 -23.35 -3.21
N LEU A 207 -3.78 -23.62 -4.46
CA LEU A 207 -2.43 -23.32 -4.94
C LEU A 207 -2.10 -21.82 -4.97
N VAL A 208 -3.03 -20.96 -5.38
CA VAL A 208 -2.80 -19.52 -5.45
C VAL A 208 -2.51 -18.94 -4.06
N LYS A 209 -3.21 -19.43 -3.03
CA LYS A 209 -3.07 -19.05 -1.62
C LYS A 209 -1.78 -19.56 -0.94
N LEU A 210 -1.14 -20.59 -1.48
CA LEU A 210 0.12 -21.09 -0.91
C LEU A 210 1.25 -20.07 -1.11
N PRO A 211 2.21 -20.00 -0.17
CA PRO A 211 3.37 -19.13 -0.30
C PRO A 211 4.23 -19.51 -1.50
N CYS A 212 4.74 -18.48 -2.19
CA CYS A 212 5.83 -18.64 -3.14
C CYS A 212 7.09 -19.12 -2.40
N VAL A 213 7.83 -20.06 -2.99
CA VAL A 213 9.22 -20.31 -2.58
C VAL A 213 10.13 -19.26 -3.22
N PRO A 214 11.22 -18.83 -2.53
CA PRO A 214 12.22 -17.96 -3.13
C PRO A 214 12.80 -18.54 -4.44
N PRO A 215 13.34 -17.72 -5.35
CA PRO A 215 13.88 -18.18 -6.63
C PRO A 215 14.86 -19.35 -6.46
N LEU A 216 14.53 -20.51 -7.03
CA LEU A 216 15.32 -21.73 -6.87
C LEU A 216 15.19 -22.67 -8.08
N THR A 217 16.20 -23.53 -8.25
CA THR A 217 16.19 -24.57 -9.29
C THR A 217 15.46 -25.82 -8.82
N VAL A 218 14.29 -26.10 -9.38
CA VAL A 218 13.55 -27.37 -9.18
C VAL A 218 13.84 -28.35 -10.29
N TRP A 219 13.59 -29.64 -10.03
CA TRP A 219 13.94 -30.74 -10.92
C TRP A 219 12.74 -31.63 -11.24
N ARG A 220 12.60 -32.02 -12.52
CA ARG A 220 11.58 -32.96 -12.99
C ARG A 220 12.16 -33.98 -13.97
N GLY A 221 12.11 -35.27 -13.63
CA GLY A 221 12.58 -36.36 -14.49
C GLY A 221 11.50 -36.91 -15.42
N VAL A 222 11.90 -37.35 -16.61
CA VAL A 222 11.05 -37.98 -17.64
C VAL A 222 11.78 -39.15 -18.30
N THR A 223 11.11 -40.30 -18.48
CA THR A 223 11.70 -41.54 -19.03
C THR A 223 11.79 -41.61 -20.57
N LYS A 224 11.91 -40.45 -21.23
CA LYS A 224 12.09 -40.29 -22.69
C LYS A 224 13.13 -39.22 -22.96
N ASN A 225 13.90 -39.32 -24.04
CA ASN A 225 14.67 -38.20 -24.59
C ASN A 225 13.75 -37.20 -25.31
N LEU A 226 13.67 -35.98 -24.78
CA LEU A 226 12.94 -34.83 -25.32
C LEU A 226 13.88 -33.74 -25.88
N SER A 227 15.19 -33.95 -25.88
CA SER A 227 16.18 -32.93 -26.25
C SER A 227 16.00 -32.33 -27.66
N ALA A 228 15.46 -33.12 -28.60
CA ALA A 228 15.16 -32.65 -29.96
C ALA A 228 13.88 -31.81 -30.05
N GLU A 229 13.01 -31.87 -29.03
CA GLU A 229 11.74 -31.14 -28.93
C GLU A 229 11.92 -29.79 -28.19
N PHE A 230 13.09 -29.55 -27.57
CA PHE A 230 13.40 -28.35 -26.78
C PHE A 230 14.81 -27.81 -27.06
N PRO A 231 15.07 -27.23 -28.25
CA PRO A 231 16.32 -26.49 -28.49
C PRO A 231 16.38 -25.19 -27.67
N PRO A 232 17.58 -24.66 -27.34
CA PRO A 232 17.72 -23.37 -26.67
C PRO A 232 17.01 -22.23 -27.42
N GLY A 233 16.42 -21.30 -26.66
CA GLY A 233 15.55 -20.23 -27.18
C GLY A 233 14.08 -20.62 -27.40
N THR A 234 13.71 -21.90 -27.21
CA THR A 234 12.32 -22.34 -27.39
C THR A 234 11.41 -21.78 -26.29
N PRO A 235 10.31 -21.08 -26.62
CA PRO A 235 9.29 -20.71 -25.65
C PRO A 235 8.44 -21.94 -25.30
N VAL A 236 8.10 -22.05 -24.02
CA VAL A 236 7.50 -23.22 -23.41
C VAL A 236 6.43 -22.77 -22.42
N THR A 237 5.24 -23.38 -22.47
CA THR A 237 4.21 -23.15 -21.45
C THR A 237 3.96 -24.42 -20.66
N TRP A 238 4.05 -24.32 -19.33
CA TRP A 238 3.82 -25.42 -18.41
C TRP A 238 2.34 -25.56 -18.10
N TRP A 239 1.67 -26.42 -18.86
CA TRP A 239 0.26 -26.79 -18.62
C TRP A 239 0.10 -28.05 -17.76
N ALA A 240 1.20 -28.67 -17.34
CA ALA A 240 1.21 -29.91 -16.60
C ALA A 240 0.89 -29.69 -15.11
N PHE A 241 -0.14 -30.39 -14.61
CA PHE A 241 -0.40 -30.55 -13.19
C PHE A 241 0.59 -31.58 -12.63
N SER A 242 1.86 -31.19 -12.47
CA SER A 242 2.96 -32.06 -12.04
C SER A 242 3.95 -31.36 -11.11
N SER A 243 4.26 -31.98 -9.97
CA SER A 243 5.22 -31.46 -8.98
C SER A 243 6.67 -31.65 -9.44
N CYS A 244 7.52 -30.69 -9.11
CA CYS A 244 8.97 -30.77 -9.22
C CYS A 244 9.56 -30.96 -7.82
N THR A 245 10.76 -31.52 -7.71
CA THR A 245 11.46 -31.69 -6.43
C THR A 245 12.65 -30.73 -6.33
N THR A 246 12.97 -30.25 -5.14
CA THR A 246 14.24 -29.54 -4.87
C THR A 246 15.42 -30.50 -4.68
N GLU A 247 15.15 -31.78 -4.46
CA GLU A 247 16.13 -32.78 -4.02
C GLU A 247 16.51 -33.76 -5.14
N LEU A 248 17.72 -33.64 -5.67
CA LEU A 248 18.25 -34.57 -6.69
C LEU A 248 18.23 -36.04 -6.23
N THR A 249 18.34 -36.29 -4.92
CA THR A 249 18.30 -37.66 -4.35
C THR A 249 16.95 -38.38 -4.57
N VAL A 250 15.85 -37.63 -4.68
CA VAL A 250 14.52 -38.19 -5.03
C VAL A 250 14.53 -38.75 -6.46
N LEU A 251 15.29 -38.11 -7.37
CA LEU A 251 15.46 -38.55 -8.76
C LEU A 251 16.44 -39.72 -8.92
N GLU A 252 17.39 -39.87 -7.99
CA GLU A 252 18.25 -41.07 -7.89
C GLU A 252 17.42 -42.30 -7.51
N ASN A 253 16.57 -42.18 -6.49
CA ASN A 253 15.72 -43.27 -6.00
C ASN A 253 14.64 -43.68 -7.03
N ASN A 254 14.08 -42.72 -7.76
CA ASN A 254 13.04 -42.94 -8.77
C ASN A 254 13.57 -43.30 -10.18
N MET A 255 14.82 -43.77 -10.28
CA MET A 255 15.49 -44.24 -11.52
C MET A 255 15.77 -43.17 -12.60
N TYR A 256 15.49 -41.88 -12.37
CA TYR A 256 15.78 -40.81 -13.34
C TYR A 256 17.27 -40.45 -13.43
N LEU A 257 18.06 -40.74 -12.39
CA LEU A 257 19.52 -40.65 -12.41
C LEU A 257 20.21 -42.05 -12.46
N GLY A 258 19.44 -43.11 -12.74
CA GLY A 258 19.94 -44.48 -12.92
C GLY A 258 20.69 -44.72 -14.24
N ASN A 259 21.24 -45.92 -14.44
CA ASN A 259 22.18 -46.25 -15.52
C ASN A 259 21.58 -46.86 -16.81
N GLU A 260 20.26 -46.99 -16.94
CA GLU A 260 19.62 -47.60 -18.12
C GLU A 260 18.36 -46.84 -18.55
N GLY A 261 18.25 -46.55 -19.86
CA GLY A 261 17.08 -45.92 -20.47
C GLY A 261 17.29 -44.45 -20.84
N SER A 262 16.86 -44.07 -22.04
CA SER A 262 17.03 -42.71 -22.56
C SER A 262 16.03 -41.75 -21.90
N ARG A 263 16.52 -40.77 -21.16
CA ARG A 263 15.74 -39.97 -20.20
C ARG A 263 16.10 -38.47 -20.27
N THR A 264 15.15 -37.65 -19.86
CA THR A 264 15.28 -36.20 -19.78
C THR A 264 15.14 -35.76 -18.33
N LEU A 265 15.98 -34.82 -17.91
CA LEU A 265 15.86 -34.12 -16.66
C LEU A 265 15.64 -32.63 -16.97
N PHE A 266 14.48 -32.11 -16.61
CA PHE A 266 14.26 -30.67 -16.59
C PHE A 266 14.88 -30.09 -15.33
N SER A 267 15.83 -29.18 -15.52
CA SER A 267 16.30 -28.22 -14.51
C SER A 267 15.46 -26.97 -14.73
N VAL A 268 14.74 -26.48 -13.73
CA VAL A 268 13.79 -25.38 -13.90
C VAL A 268 14.09 -24.29 -12.88
N GLU A 269 14.63 -23.16 -13.33
CA GLU A 269 14.71 -21.93 -12.53
C GLU A 269 13.30 -21.32 -12.45
N VAL A 270 12.74 -21.30 -11.24
CA VAL A 270 11.38 -20.81 -10.97
C VAL A 270 11.42 -19.76 -9.86
N PHE A 271 10.58 -18.72 -9.98
CA PHE A 271 10.51 -17.62 -9.02
C PHE A 271 9.18 -17.53 -8.26
N ASN A 272 8.11 -18.20 -8.74
CA ASN A 272 6.80 -18.19 -8.07
C ASN A 272 6.24 -19.61 -7.79
N GLY A 273 7.13 -20.61 -7.71
CA GLY A 273 6.75 -21.99 -7.38
C GLY A 273 6.05 -22.08 -6.03
N ARG A 274 5.08 -22.97 -5.90
CA ARG A 274 4.30 -23.18 -4.67
C ARG A 274 4.74 -24.44 -3.96
N THR A 275 5.25 -24.33 -2.73
CA THR A 275 5.52 -25.55 -1.93
C THR A 275 4.21 -26.16 -1.46
N ILE A 276 4.02 -27.45 -1.71
CA ILE A 276 2.88 -28.21 -1.20
C ILE A 276 3.24 -29.12 -0.02
N ARG A 277 4.47 -29.07 0.49
CA ARG A 277 4.97 -30.07 1.46
C ARG A 277 4.10 -30.21 2.72
N ALA A 278 3.58 -29.11 3.24
CA ALA A 278 2.70 -29.13 4.42
C ALA A 278 1.32 -29.76 4.14
N HIS A 279 0.90 -29.78 2.89
CA HIS A 279 -0.43 -30.21 2.43
C HIS A 279 -0.40 -31.55 1.68
N SER A 280 0.75 -31.96 1.14
CA SER A 280 0.99 -33.24 0.46
C SER A 280 0.89 -34.43 1.44
N HIS A 281 0.55 -35.59 0.91
CA HIS A 281 0.66 -36.88 1.57
C HIS A 281 2.13 -37.22 1.91
N PHE A 282 3.07 -36.73 1.10
CA PHE A 282 4.51 -36.97 1.24
C PHE A 282 5.25 -35.84 1.98
N VAL A 283 4.85 -35.57 3.23
CA VAL A 283 5.39 -34.47 4.08
C VAL A 283 6.91 -34.49 4.33
N THR A 284 7.60 -35.58 3.96
CA THR A 284 9.05 -35.76 4.11
C THR A 284 9.87 -35.19 2.95
N GLU A 285 9.24 -34.93 1.79
CA GLU A 285 9.91 -34.44 0.58
C GLU A 285 9.40 -33.04 0.24
N GLU A 286 10.27 -32.20 -0.35
CA GLU A 286 9.88 -30.87 -0.81
C GLU A 286 9.35 -30.98 -2.24
N GLU A 287 8.04 -30.82 -2.39
CA GLU A 287 7.34 -30.80 -3.67
C GLU A 287 6.92 -29.37 -4.02
N ILE A 288 7.37 -28.88 -5.18
CA ILE A 288 7.02 -27.57 -5.71
C ILE A 288 6.09 -27.74 -6.91
N LEU A 289 4.93 -27.08 -6.89
CA LEU A 289 4.04 -26.97 -8.04
C LEU A 289 4.20 -25.62 -8.74
N LEU A 290 4.07 -25.65 -10.07
CA LEU A 290 3.98 -24.45 -10.91
C LEU A 290 2.52 -24.28 -11.34
N LEU A 291 2.08 -23.03 -11.48
CA LEU A 291 0.72 -22.76 -11.93
C LEU A 291 0.57 -23.16 -13.41
N PRO A 292 -0.54 -23.83 -13.80
CA PRO A 292 -0.79 -24.11 -15.21
C PRO A 292 -0.85 -22.80 -16.01
N GLY A 293 -0.06 -22.73 -17.08
CA GLY A 293 0.13 -21.50 -17.85
C GLY A 293 1.47 -20.81 -17.58
N THR A 294 2.29 -21.27 -16.62
CA THR A 294 3.63 -20.71 -16.39
C THR A 294 4.49 -20.72 -17.66
N HIS A 295 4.89 -19.53 -18.12
CA HIS A 295 5.75 -19.34 -19.29
C HIS A 295 7.22 -19.55 -18.93
N MET A 296 7.97 -20.14 -19.85
CA MET A 296 9.38 -20.49 -19.74
C MET A 296 10.08 -20.37 -21.07
N ILE A 297 11.41 -20.27 -21.01
CA ILE A 297 12.29 -20.39 -22.17
C ILE A 297 13.36 -21.45 -21.91
N VAL A 298 13.69 -22.24 -22.92
CA VAL A 298 14.82 -23.17 -22.85
C VAL A 298 16.13 -22.37 -22.88
N GLN A 299 16.81 -22.29 -21.75
CA GLN A 299 18.10 -21.62 -21.62
C GLN A 299 19.24 -22.43 -22.24
N SER A 300 19.29 -23.73 -21.93
CA SER A 300 20.35 -24.60 -22.45
C SER A 300 19.93 -26.06 -22.51
N LEU A 301 20.67 -26.82 -23.31
CA LEU A 301 20.54 -28.27 -23.43
C LEU A 301 21.95 -28.87 -23.33
N PHE A 302 22.17 -29.79 -22.39
CA PHE A 302 23.42 -30.55 -22.31
C PHE A 302 23.16 -32.02 -21.96
N SER A 303 24.05 -32.91 -22.37
CA SER A 303 23.89 -34.36 -22.15
C SER A 303 25.11 -34.89 -21.41
N PRO A 304 25.10 -34.97 -20.07
CA PRO A 304 26.25 -35.42 -19.28
C PRO A 304 26.54 -36.93 -19.45
N ALA A 305 25.58 -37.71 -19.96
CA ALA A 305 25.75 -39.11 -20.35
C ALA A 305 25.04 -39.37 -21.70
N PRO A 306 25.35 -40.46 -22.43
CA PRO A 306 24.76 -40.76 -23.74
C PRO A 306 23.23 -40.94 -23.73
N ASP A 307 22.67 -41.21 -22.56
CA ASP A 307 21.29 -41.57 -22.31
C ASP A 307 20.57 -40.60 -21.34
N LEU A 308 21.27 -39.62 -20.77
CA LEU A 308 20.70 -38.55 -19.92
C LEU A 308 20.85 -37.20 -20.63
N HIS A 309 19.72 -36.54 -20.87
CA HIS A 309 19.64 -35.20 -21.44
C HIS A 309 19.10 -34.24 -20.38
N ILE A 310 19.80 -33.14 -20.13
CA ILE A 310 19.36 -32.09 -19.20
C ILE A 310 18.91 -30.88 -20.01
N ILE A 311 17.65 -30.51 -19.85
CA ILE A 311 17.06 -29.30 -20.44
C ILE A 311 16.95 -28.28 -19.31
N HIS A 312 17.63 -27.15 -19.46
CA HIS A 312 17.52 -26.02 -18.55
C HIS A 312 16.40 -25.09 -19.03
N LEU A 313 15.38 -24.93 -18.22
CA LEU A 313 14.28 -23.99 -18.41
C LEU A 313 14.45 -22.85 -17.40
N LYS A 314 14.24 -21.62 -17.84
CA LYS A 314 14.07 -20.46 -16.96
C LYS A 314 12.66 -19.92 -17.12
N GLN A 315 11.99 -19.68 -16.00
CA GLN A 315 10.69 -19.04 -15.97
C GLN A 315 10.78 -17.62 -16.55
N VAL A 316 9.85 -17.30 -17.45
CA VAL A 316 9.74 -16.00 -18.09
C VAL A 316 8.60 -15.26 -17.40
N ILE A 317 8.85 -14.02 -16.98
CA ILE A 317 7.79 -13.10 -16.56
C ILE A 317 7.07 -12.68 -17.85
N PRO A 318 5.77 -12.96 -18.02
CA PRO A 318 5.06 -12.57 -19.22
C PRO A 318 4.91 -11.05 -19.28
N GLU A 319 5.41 -10.43 -20.36
CA GLU A 319 5.03 -9.06 -20.72
C GLU A 319 3.53 -9.05 -21.05
N ILE A 320 2.74 -8.50 -20.12
CA ILE A 320 1.32 -8.10 -20.17
C ILE A 320 0.42 -8.90 -21.14
N THR A 321 -0.47 -9.74 -20.61
CA THR A 321 -1.71 -10.12 -21.32
C THR A 321 -2.86 -10.34 -20.33
N LEU A 322 -3.98 -9.65 -20.57
CA LEU A 322 -5.20 -9.62 -19.75
C LEU A 322 -5.79 -11.01 -19.44
N LEU A 323 -6.04 -11.29 -18.15
CA LEU A 323 -7.01 -12.27 -17.65
C LEU A 323 -7.47 -11.90 -16.22
N GLU A 324 -8.53 -11.11 -16.11
CA GLU A 324 -9.35 -10.97 -14.89
C GLU A 324 -10.30 -12.18 -14.72
N PRO A 325 -11.01 -12.34 -13.58
CA PRO A 325 -10.47 -12.41 -12.22
C PRO A 325 -11.05 -13.66 -11.49
N PRO A 326 -10.66 -13.96 -10.24
CA PRO A 326 -11.33 -14.95 -9.41
C PRO A 326 -12.19 -14.30 -8.30
N PHE A 327 -13.49 -14.16 -8.56
CA PHE A 327 -14.55 -14.24 -7.53
C PHE A 327 -14.49 -13.32 -6.29
N GLU A 328 -15.29 -12.25 -6.33
CA GLU A 328 -15.99 -11.77 -5.12
C GLU A 328 -17.43 -12.31 -5.06
N GLY A 329 -17.91 -12.70 -3.87
CA GLY A 329 -19.31 -13.08 -3.73
C GLY A 329 -19.73 -13.84 -2.47
N ALA A 330 -19.63 -13.23 -1.27
CA ALA A 330 -20.68 -13.33 -0.23
C ALA A 330 -20.32 -12.61 1.09
N HIS A 331 -20.78 -11.36 1.27
CA HIS A 331 -21.09 -10.86 2.62
C HIS A 331 -22.45 -11.41 3.11
N ILE A 332 -22.58 -11.64 4.43
CA ILE A 332 -23.72 -11.29 5.33
C ILE A 332 -23.60 -12.02 6.70
N TYR A 333 -23.60 -11.24 7.78
CA TYR A 333 -23.65 -11.63 9.22
C TYR A 333 -25.05 -12.17 9.67
N PRO A 334 -25.31 -12.74 10.89
CA PRO A 334 -24.64 -12.50 12.18
C PRO A 334 -24.48 -13.67 13.21
N LYS A 335 -23.88 -13.35 14.36
CA LYS A 335 -23.62 -14.19 15.57
C LYS A 335 -24.88 -14.89 16.16
N ILE A 336 -24.73 -16.09 16.78
CA ILE A 336 -25.14 -16.43 18.19
C ILE A 336 -24.88 -17.93 18.61
N LYS A 337 -24.05 -18.08 19.67
CA LYS A 337 -23.97 -19.08 20.79
C LYS A 337 -24.24 -20.61 20.64
N ARG A 338 -23.21 -21.38 21.07
CA ARG A 338 -23.18 -22.56 21.99
C ARG A 338 -23.94 -23.87 21.61
N SER A 339 -23.22 -25.02 21.57
CA SER A 339 -23.18 -25.96 22.73
C SER A 339 -22.33 -27.27 22.56
N TRP A 340 -21.56 -27.59 23.60
CA TRP A 340 -21.36 -28.94 24.22
C TRP A 340 -20.56 -30.08 23.53
N TYR A 341 -19.35 -30.29 24.08
CA TYR A 341 -18.59 -31.55 24.14
C TYR A 341 -19.40 -32.77 24.65
N ARG A 342 -19.10 -34.00 24.17
CA ARG A 342 -19.42 -35.24 24.93
C ARG A 342 -18.66 -36.53 24.53
N LYS A 343 -18.00 -37.14 25.53
CA LYS A 343 -17.76 -38.61 25.73
C LYS A 343 -16.77 -39.29 24.75
N LYS A 344 -16.10 -40.41 25.09
CA LYS A 344 -16.29 -41.38 26.21
C LYS A 344 -15.02 -42.18 26.57
N ARG A 345 -14.80 -42.36 27.89
CA ARG A 345 -14.01 -43.36 28.64
C ARG A 345 -13.51 -44.64 27.94
N TYR A 346 -12.32 -45.11 28.35
CA TYR A 346 -12.05 -46.49 28.83
C TYR A 346 -11.26 -46.48 30.15
N ASN A 347 -11.01 -47.65 30.77
CA ASN A 347 -10.96 -47.81 32.24
C ASN A 347 -9.86 -48.82 32.71
N ILE A 348 -9.13 -48.50 33.81
CA ILE A 348 -8.76 -49.40 34.96
C ILE A 348 -7.72 -50.55 34.73
N PRO A 349 -6.82 -50.94 35.68
CA PRO A 349 -6.13 -50.21 36.78
C PRO A 349 -4.64 -50.67 37.05
N VAL A 350 -3.98 -50.12 38.08
CA VAL A 350 -3.32 -50.80 39.26
C VAL A 350 -2.21 -49.93 39.91
N CYS A 351 -2.47 -49.58 41.17
CA CYS A 351 -1.64 -49.22 42.34
C CYS A 351 -0.10 -48.99 42.31
N LEU A 352 0.31 -48.19 43.32
CA LEU A 352 1.57 -48.23 44.11
C LEU A 352 2.79 -47.35 43.74
N LEU A 353 2.61 -46.03 43.92
CA LEU A 353 3.57 -45.17 44.66
C LEU A 353 2.76 -44.07 45.37
N ALA A 354 2.36 -44.28 46.63
CA ALA A 354 3.14 -43.99 47.84
C ALA A 354 3.03 -42.51 48.30
N LEU A 355 2.00 -42.27 49.15
CA LEU A 355 2.02 -41.42 50.35
C LEU A 355 3.25 -40.49 50.52
N LEU A 356 3.09 -39.16 50.36
CA LEU A 356 3.82 -38.17 51.19
C LEU A 356 3.37 -36.68 51.16
N VAL A 357 2.35 -36.24 50.41
CA VAL A 357 2.07 -34.78 50.27
C VAL A 357 0.71 -34.27 50.81
N VAL A 358 -0.26 -35.13 51.11
CA VAL A 358 -1.63 -34.70 51.52
C VAL A 358 -1.74 -34.30 53.01
N GLY A 359 -0.62 -34.10 53.71
CA GLY A 359 -0.60 -33.78 55.16
C GLY A 359 -0.56 -32.30 55.52
N ALA A 360 -0.23 -31.38 54.59
CA ALA A 360 0.24 -30.04 54.94
C ALA A 360 -0.73 -28.87 54.66
N ILE A 361 -1.83 -29.09 53.93
CA ILE A 361 -2.70 -27.97 53.47
C ILE A 361 -4.04 -27.90 54.24
N ILE A 362 -4.49 -28.99 54.85
CA ILE A 362 -5.76 -29.04 55.62
C ILE A 362 -5.52 -28.73 57.11
N LEU A 363 -4.84 -27.63 57.40
CA LEU A 363 -4.77 -27.04 58.75
C LEU A 363 -4.71 -25.49 58.77
N GLY A 364 -4.70 -24.82 57.61
CA GLY A 364 -4.63 -23.35 57.52
C GLY A 364 -5.97 -22.60 57.59
N CYS A 365 -7.10 -23.28 57.40
CA CYS A 365 -8.38 -22.62 57.08
C CYS A 365 -9.38 -22.46 58.24
N VAL A 366 -8.96 -22.58 59.51
CA VAL A 366 -9.92 -22.63 60.66
C VAL A 366 -9.72 -21.55 61.73
N LEU A 367 -8.64 -20.74 61.68
CA LEU A 367 -8.45 -19.62 62.63
C LEU A 367 -8.21 -18.30 61.91
N GLY A 368 -9.30 -17.61 61.60
CA GLY A 368 -9.27 -16.24 61.11
C GLY A 368 -8.88 -15.28 62.23
N LEU A 369 -7.73 -14.61 62.06
CA LEU A 369 -7.35 -13.35 62.70
C LEU A 369 -6.06 -12.88 62.00
N ARG A 370 -6.18 -12.17 60.87
CA ARG A 370 -5.07 -11.37 60.33
C ARG A 370 -5.36 -9.90 60.53
N SER A 371 -4.66 -9.33 61.50
CA SER A 371 -4.42 -7.91 61.65
C SER A 371 -3.87 -7.33 60.35
N THR A 372 -4.64 -6.46 59.69
CA THR A 372 -4.13 -5.54 58.67
C THR A 372 -3.69 -4.24 59.35
N THR A 373 -2.59 -4.31 60.10
CA THR A 373 -1.77 -3.11 60.31
C THR A 373 -1.21 -2.75 58.93
N LYS A 374 -1.81 -1.76 58.24
CA LYS A 374 -1.16 -1.08 57.11
C LYS A 374 0.22 -0.68 57.63
N THR A 375 1.28 -1.23 57.02
CA THR A 375 2.60 -0.60 57.09
C THR A 375 2.44 0.84 56.62
N PRO A 376 3.11 1.83 57.24
CA PRO A 376 3.02 3.20 56.76
C PRO A 376 3.45 3.22 55.29
N ALA A 377 2.59 3.79 54.42
CA ALA A 377 2.98 4.08 53.05
C ALA A 377 4.21 4.99 53.12
N TYR A 378 5.28 4.61 52.44
CA TYR A 378 6.44 5.48 52.30
C TYR A 378 6.08 6.55 51.27
N VAL A 379 5.68 7.73 51.75
CA VAL A 379 5.44 8.89 50.89
C VAL A 379 6.71 9.14 50.08
N CYS A 380 6.55 9.06 48.76
CA CYS A 380 7.63 9.23 47.81
C CYS A 380 7.94 10.71 47.61
N MET A 381 9.03 11.20 48.21
CA MET A 381 9.38 12.63 48.18
C MET A 381 10.00 13.09 46.85
N GLU A 382 10.58 12.17 46.06
CA GLU A 382 11.12 12.44 44.73
C GLU A 382 10.69 11.35 43.73
N PRO A 383 9.46 11.39 43.20
CA PRO A 383 8.98 10.37 42.24
C PRO A 383 9.77 10.29 40.94
N TYR A 384 10.30 11.40 40.43
CA TYR A 384 10.97 11.45 39.12
C TYR A 384 12.45 11.87 39.22
N PRO A 385 13.35 11.00 39.73
CA PRO A 385 14.77 11.32 39.93
C PRO A 385 15.59 11.28 38.64
N ILE A 386 15.06 10.70 37.57
CA ILE A 386 15.71 10.55 36.26
C ILE A 386 14.71 10.94 35.19
N SER A 387 15.17 11.72 34.22
CA SER A 387 14.47 11.95 32.96
C SER A 387 15.33 11.54 31.76
N SER A 388 14.67 11.17 30.67
CA SER A 388 15.28 10.99 29.36
C SER A 388 14.65 11.97 28.36
N SER A 389 15.33 12.22 27.25
CA SER A 389 14.81 13.04 26.15
C SER A 389 14.81 12.26 24.85
N PHE A 390 13.74 12.36 24.08
CA PHE A 390 13.58 11.74 22.77
C PHE A 390 13.29 12.85 21.74
N THR A 391 14.10 12.92 20.67
CA THR A 391 13.98 13.97 19.65
C THR A 391 12.87 13.62 18.69
N ILE A 392 12.01 14.59 18.34
CA ILE A 392 10.82 14.37 17.50
C ILE A 392 10.91 15.16 16.20
N GLY A 393 11.42 16.39 16.23
CA GLY A 393 11.38 17.31 15.09
C GLY A 393 11.01 18.72 15.51
N SER A 394 10.68 19.60 14.57
CA SER A 394 10.41 21.01 14.88
C SER A 394 9.04 21.24 15.54
N SER A 395 9.03 21.90 16.70
CA SER A 395 7.82 22.38 17.39
C SER A 395 6.74 21.34 17.76
N PRO A 396 7.08 20.25 18.48
CA PRO A 396 6.07 19.37 19.08
C PRO A 396 5.24 20.14 20.11
N SER A 397 3.91 20.12 19.95
CA SER A 397 2.99 21.09 20.58
C SER A 397 1.78 20.45 21.26
N TYR A 398 1.30 19.29 20.78
CA TYR A 398 0.20 18.53 21.38
C TYR A 398 0.56 17.07 21.59
N LEU A 399 -0.13 16.42 22.54
CA LEU A 399 0.08 15.04 22.94
C LEU A 399 -1.25 14.34 23.20
N ALA A 400 -1.35 13.08 22.79
CA ALA A 400 -2.36 12.13 23.29
C ALA A 400 -1.68 10.81 23.68
N VAL A 401 -2.28 10.06 24.62
CA VAL A 401 -1.77 8.76 25.07
C VAL A 401 -2.88 7.73 24.99
N ALA A 402 -2.53 6.61 24.40
CA ALA A 402 -3.42 5.49 24.11
C ALA A 402 -2.61 4.19 24.09
N ASP A 403 -3.31 3.07 23.96
CA ASP A 403 -2.76 1.84 23.40
C ASP A 403 -3.25 1.83 21.95
N PHE A 404 -2.50 2.44 21.03
CA PHE A 404 -2.96 2.64 19.65
C PHE A 404 -2.92 1.32 18.88
N ASN A 405 -1.86 0.54 19.05
CA ASN A 405 -1.67 -0.75 18.38
C ASN A 405 -2.25 -1.97 19.14
N ASN A 406 -2.93 -1.73 20.27
CA ASN A 406 -3.54 -2.77 21.12
C ASN A 406 -2.53 -3.83 21.63
N ASP A 407 -1.25 -3.46 21.77
CA ASP A 407 -0.19 -4.29 22.33
C ASP A 407 -0.11 -4.25 23.88
N THR A 408 -0.99 -3.45 24.50
CA THR A 408 -1.12 -3.15 25.94
C THR A 408 -0.08 -2.23 26.53
N ASN A 409 0.92 -1.76 25.78
CA ASN A 409 1.81 -0.67 26.20
C ASN A 409 1.07 0.68 26.09
N SER A 410 1.72 1.75 26.54
CA SER A 410 1.19 3.10 26.35
C SER A 410 2.02 3.83 25.31
N ASP A 411 1.36 4.18 24.22
CA ASP A 411 1.87 4.88 23.07
C ASP A 411 1.62 6.39 23.20
N VAL A 412 2.33 7.19 22.42
CA VAL A 412 2.24 8.65 22.45
C VAL A 412 2.02 9.20 21.04
N ALA A 413 0.86 9.79 20.79
CA ALA A 413 0.64 10.61 19.60
C ALA A 413 1.16 12.03 19.84
N VAL A 414 1.86 12.61 18.86
CA VAL A 414 2.51 13.94 18.96
C VAL A 414 2.21 14.79 17.74
N LEU A 415 1.70 16.01 17.93
CA LEU A 415 1.52 16.96 16.82
C LEU A 415 2.64 17.99 16.79
N THR A 416 3.17 18.30 15.60
CA THR A 416 4.16 19.38 15.38
C THR A 416 3.57 20.59 14.67
N GLU A 417 3.96 21.81 15.09
CA GLU A 417 3.43 23.07 14.54
C GLU A 417 4.20 23.62 13.33
N ASP A 418 5.48 23.27 13.14
CA ASP A 418 6.33 23.88 12.08
C ASP A 418 6.58 22.96 10.87
N SER A 419 6.41 21.64 11.04
CA SER A 419 6.77 20.60 10.05
C SER A 419 5.57 19.79 9.53
N ASN A 420 4.43 19.86 10.22
CA ASN A 420 3.18 19.15 9.97
C ASN A 420 3.09 17.61 10.19
N PRO A 421 4.07 16.84 10.72
CA PRO A 421 3.75 15.52 11.27
C PRO A 421 2.84 15.57 12.48
N LEU A 422 1.79 14.75 12.39
CA LEU A 422 1.43 13.85 13.48
C LEU A 422 2.50 12.74 13.55
N TYR A 423 2.96 12.41 14.74
CA TYR A 423 3.69 11.18 15.05
C TYR A 423 2.82 10.26 15.89
N ILE A 424 2.97 8.95 15.75
CA ILE A 424 2.57 7.94 16.73
C ILE A 424 3.84 7.22 17.17
N LEU A 425 4.15 7.31 18.46
CA LEU A 425 5.32 6.73 19.10
C LEU A 425 4.89 5.50 19.88
N PHE A 426 5.19 4.30 19.40
CA PHE A 426 4.77 3.07 20.08
C PHE A 426 5.65 2.80 21.30
N GLY A 427 5.02 2.61 22.45
CA GLY A 427 5.69 2.35 23.71
C GLY A 427 6.14 0.89 23.82
N ASN A 428 7.21 0.65 24.58
CA ASN A 428 7.58 -0.69 25.03
C ASN A 428 7.57 -0.79 26.56
N SER A 429 7.62 -2.02 27.08
CA SER A 429 7.65 -2.31 28.52
C SER A 429 8.91 -1.82 29.27
N GLY A 430 9.71 -0.94 28.68
CA GLY A 430 10.82 -0.24 29.31
C GLY A 430 10.57 1.25 29.51
N GLY A 431 9.41 1.79 29.10
CA GLY A 431 9.15 3.23 29.11
C GLY A 431 9.94 3.98 28.04
N THR A 432 10.18 3.33 26.91
CA THR A 432 10.87 3.92 25.75
C THR A 432 10.04 3.71 24.49
N PHE A 433 10.25 4.58 23.50
CA PHE A 433 9.54 4.58 22.23
C PHE A 433 10.51 4.19 21.11
N PRO A 434 10.71 2.88 20.84
CA PRO A 434 11.68 2.41 19.84
C PRO A 434 11.17 2.53 18.40
N THR A 435 9.85 2.61 18.21
CA THR A 435 9.20 2.67 16.91
C THR A 435 8.42 3.97 16.82
N GLU A 436 8.70 4.77 15.80
CA GLU A 436 7.95 5.97 15.46
C GLU A 436 7.33 5.83 14.08
N ILE A 437 6.10 6.30 13.97
CA ILE A 437 5.35 6.44 12.73
C ILE A 437 5.06 7.93 12.56
N SER A 438 5.22 8.50 11.36
CA SER A 438 4.99 9.93 11.11
C SER A 438 4.15 10.18 9.86
N PHE A 439 3.13 11.03 9.96
CA PHE A 439 2.20 11.37 8.88
C PHE A 439 2.50 12.79 8.37
N VAL A 440 3.23 12.93 7.26
CA VAL A 440 3.57 14.23 6.64
C VAL A 440 3.39 14.13 5.13
N SER A 441 3.09 15.22 4.42
CA SER A 441 3.38 15.32 2.98
C SER A 441 4.37 16.45 2.67
N GLY A 442 5.17 16.28 1.61
CA GLY A 442 6.27 17.19 1.30
C GLY A 442 5.85 18.48 0.58
N ASN A 443 6.64 19.54 0.73
CA ASN A 443 6.42 20.81 0.05
C ASN A 443 6.95 20.79 -1.39
N PHE A 444 6.19 21.40 -2.30
CA PHE A 444 6.56 21.52 -3.73
C PHE A 444 6.80 20.14 -4.40
N PRO A 445 5.78 19.27 -4.44
CA PRO A 445 5.89 18.02 -5.18
C PRO A 445 6.01 18.30 -6.68
N TYR A 446 6.94 17.62 -7.35
CA TYR A 446 7.39 17.97 -8.71
C TYR A 446 7.19 16.83 -9.72
N SER A 447 7.58 15.62 -9.34
CA SER A 447 7.46 14.39 -10.13
C SER A 447 6.82 13.32 -9.25
N VAL A 448 6.04 12.43 -9.84
CA VAL A 448 5.57 11.19 -9.23
C VAL A 448 6.02 10.00 -10.08
N ASP A 449 6.33 8.88 -9.42
CA ASP A 449 6.54 7.56 -10.01
C ASP A 449 5.61 6.57 -9.27
N ALA A 450 5.22 5.49 -9.95
CA ALA A 450 4.18 4.56 -9.48
C ALA A 450 4.61 3.11 -9.73
N VAL A 451 4.93 2.38 -8.65
CA VAL A 451 5.55 1.06 -8.72
C VAL A 451 5.40 0.30 -7.41
N ASP A 452 5.33 -1.03 -7.46
CA ASP A 452 5.35 -1.90 -6.28
C ASP A 452 6.76 -1.97 -5.66
N LEU A 453 7.01 -1.31 -4.52
CA LEU A 453 8.32 -1.24 -3.86
C LEU A 453 8.51 -2.30 -2.76
N ASN A 454 7.43 -2.90 -2.27
CA ASN A 454 7.46 -3.88 -1.19
C ASN A 454 7.14 -5.32 -1.68
N MET A 455 6.85 -5.49 -2.97
CA MET A 455 6.48 -6.73 -3.66
C MET A 455 5.16 -7.34 -3.17
N ASP A 456 4.19 -6.52 -2.72
CA ASP A 456 2.86 -6.97 -2.31
C ASP A 456 1.81 -6.99 -3.44
N ASN A 457 2.18 -6.54 -4.64
CA ASN A 457 1.36 -6.35 -5.85
C ASN A 457 0.38 -5.16 -5.79
N MET A 458 0.51 -4.27 -4.81
CA MET A 458 -0.08 -2.93 -4.84
C MET A 458 0.89 -1.95 -5.51
N THR A 459 0.37 -0.90 -6.16
CA THR A 459 1.23 0.12 -6.79
C THR A 459 1.47 1.27 -5.81
N ASP A 460 2.68 1.32 -5.25
CA ASP A 460 3.11 2.40 -4.35
C ASP A 460 3.40 3.69 -5.13
N LEU A 461 3.39 4.84 -4.46
CA LEU A 461 3.78 6.12 -5.06
C LEU A 461 5.09 6.65 -4.48
N ILE A 462 5.97 7.11 -5.36
CA ILE A 462 7.16 7.88 -5.01
C ILE A 462 6.96 9.31 -5.49
N ILE A 463 7.08 10.31 -4.61
CA ILE A 463 6.92 11.73 -4.96
C ILE A 463 8.20 12.51 -4.66
N ALA A 464 8.78 13.13 -5.69
CA ALA A 464 9.93 14.03 -5.56
C ALA A 464 9.48 15.42 -5.03
N ASN A 465 10.06 15.89 -3.92
CA ASN A 465 9.72 17.19 -3.31
C ASN A 465 10.85 18.21 -3.52
N GLU A 466 10.63 19.20 -4.41
CA GLU A 466 11.66 20.12 -4.91
C GLU A 466 12.23 21.07 -3.84
N ASN A 467 11.48 21.40 -2.77
CA ASN A 467 11.96 22.31 -1.73
C ASN A 467 12.33 21.65 -0.40
N ASP A 468 12.09 20.34 -0.25
CA ASP A 468 12.31 19.62 1.00
C ASP A 468 13.57 18.76 1.02
N ASN A 469 14.32 18.73 -0.10
CA ASN A 469 15.52 17.88 -0.30
C ASN A 469 15.22 16.41 0.04
N ALA A 470 14.06 15.93 -0.39
CA ALA A 470 13.56 14.62 -0.01
C ALA A 470 12.57 14.09 -1.05
N PHE A 471 12.50 12.77 -1.17
CA PHE A 471 11.33 12.12 -1.75
C PHE A 471 10.43 11.55 -0.65
N SER A 472 9.18 11.33 -1.03
CA SER A 472 8.12 10.75 -0.23
C SER A 472 7.75 9.40 -0.84
N VAL A 473 7.54 8.38 -0.02
CA VAL A 473 7.05 7.07 -0.44
C VAL A 473 5.73 6.79 0.24
N PHE A 474 4.73 6.38 -0.52
CA PHE A 474 3.40 6.01 -0.07
C PHE A 474 3.15 4.56 -0.47
N ILE A 475 3.24 3.65 0.50
CA ILE A 475 2.91 2.25 0.26
C ILE A 475 1.40 2.12 0.06
N ALA A 476 0.94 1.44 -0.97
CA ALA A 476 -0.48 1.27 -1.24
C ALA A 476 -1.09 0.17 -0.35
N ASN A 477 -2.28 0.43 0.18
CA ASN A 477 -3.05 -0.52 0.96
C ASN A 477 -4.02 -1.27 0.04
N THR A 478 -4.40 -2.49 0.43
CA THR A 478 -5.33 -3.36 -0.34
C THR A 478 -6.76 -2.83 -0.49
N ASP A 479 -7.08 -1.67 0.08
CA ASP A 479 -8.38 -0.99 -0.05
C ASP A 479 -8.34 0.21 -1.03
N GLY A 480 -7.23 0.41 -1.73
CA GLY A 480 -7.02 1.54 -2.64
C GLY A 480 -6.71 2.87 -1.95
N SER A 481 -6.45 2.85 -0.63
CA SER A 481 -5.84 3.96 0.09
C SER A 481 -4.31 3.86 0.07
N PHE A 482 -3.63 4.94 0.46
CA PHE A 482 -2.19 4.92 0.69
C PHE A 482 -1.91 4.89 2.19
N GLY A 483 -1.03 3.97 2.56
CA GLY A 483 -0.40 3.88 3.86
C GLY A 483 0.53 5.07 4.15
N ILE A 484 1.24 4.96 5.26
CA ILE A 484 1.83 6.13 5.91
C ILE A 484 3.06 6.59 5.16
N GLN A 485 3.08 7.87 4.80
CA GLN A 485 4.13 8.41 3.95
C GLN A 485 5.50 8.39 4.64
N THR A 486 6.40 7.56 4.14
CA THR A 486 7.80 7.51 4.57
C THR A 486 8.61 8.58 3.82
N ARG A 487 9.56 9.23 4.50
CA ARG A 487 10.35 10.33 3.91
C ARG A 487 11.83 10.02 3.90
N PHE A 488 12.45 10.17 2.74
CA PHE A 488 13.87 9.92 2.53
C PHE A 488 14.57 11.22 2.14
N GLN A 489 15.44 11.72 3.02
CA GLN A 489 16.27 12.88 2.76
C GLN A 489 17.35 12.52 1.73
N ILE A 490 17.43 13.31 0.66
CA ILE A 490 18.40 13.17 -0.42
C ILE A 490 19.03 14.54 -0.75
N GLY A 491 19.76 14.66 -1.85
CA GLY A 491 20.43 15.90 -2.21
C GLY A 491 19.45 17.06 -2.46
N ALA A 492 19.98 18.28 -2.47
CA ALA A 492 19.13 19.45 -2.52
C ALA A 492 18.38 19.61 -3.85
N SER A 493 17.06 19.82 -3.71
CA SER A 493 16.12 20.09 -4.80
C SER A 493 15.87 18.92 -5.74
N VAL A 494 14.97 18.01 -5.35
CA VAL A 494 14.67 16.81 -6.14
C VAL A 494 13.89 17.15 -7.41
N GLY A 495 14.32 16.61 -8.56
CA GLY A 495 13.67 16.85 -9.86
C GLY A 495 12.79 15.71 -10.33
N SER A 496 13.41 14.55 -10.47
CA SER A 496 12.85 13.32 -11.00
C SER A 496 13.37 12.18 -10.16
N VAL A 497 12.53 11.15 -10.03
CA VAL A 497 12.80 9.92 -9.30
C VAL A 497 12.37 8.76 -10.19
N VAL A 498 13.11 7.65 -10.13
CA VAL A 498 12.82 6.42 -10.85
C VAL A 498 13.22 5.23 -9.98
N ALA A 499 12.37 4.20 -9.96
CA ALA A 499 12.69 2.91 -9.37
C ALA A 499 13.34 1.95 -10.38
N ALA A 500 14.44 1.32 -10.00
CA ALA A 500 15.11 0.28 -10.78
C ALA A 500 16.00 -0.56 -9.86
N ASP A 501 16.10 -1.86 -10.13
CA ASP A 501 17.09 -2.71 -9.47
C ASP A 501 18.50 -2.40 -10.03
N VAL A 502 19.26 -1.52 -9.36
CA VAL A 502 20.59 -1.10 -9.83
C VAL A 502 21.72 -2.02 -9.38
N ASN A 503 21.39 -3.07 -8.63
CA ASN A 503 22.36 -3.96 -8.02
C ASN A 503 22.19 -5.46 -8.38
N ASN A 504 21.08 -5.79 -9.05
CA ASN A 504 20.64 -7.10 -9.52
C ASN A 504 20.31 -8.07 -8.37
N ASP A 505 19.64 -7.59 -7.31
CA ASP A 505 19.13 -8.39 -6.19
C ASP A 505 17.62 -8.65 -6.23
N GLN A 506 16.93 -8.17 -7.27
CA GLN A 506 15.49 -8.22 -7.50
C GLN A 506 14.67 -7.37 -6.52
N ILE A 507 15.32 -6.41 -5.84
CA ILE A 507 14.66 -5.36 -5.06
C ILE A 507 14.79 -4.05 -5.84
N LEU A 508 13.73 -3.25 -5.87
CA LEU A 508 13.79 -1.95 -6.52
C LEU A 508 14.60 -0.97 -5.66
N ASP A 509 15.70 -0.47 -6.22
CA ASP A 509 16.46 0.66 -5.70
C ASP A 509 15.85 1.98 -6.24
N LEU A 510 16.21 3.11 -5.63
CA LEU A 510 15.77 4.43 -6.09
C LEU A 510 16.93 5.29 -6.59
N VAL A 511 16.69 5.92 -7.74
CA VAL A 511 17.58 6.92 -8.34
C VAL A 511 16.83 8.25 -8.44
N ALA A 512 17.43 9.34 -7.96
CA ALA A 512 16.80 10.65 -7.94
C ALA A 512 17.76 11.79 -8.30
N THR A 513 17.30 12.78 -9.06
CA THR A 513 18.10 13.95 -9.48
C THR A 513 18.09 15.08 -8.45
N ASN A 514 19.26 15.66 -8.15
CA ASN A 514 19.43 16.76 -7.20
C ASN A 514 19.79 18.07 -7.94
N LEU A 515 18.79 18.85 -8.33
CA LEU A 515 18.93 20.04 -9.21
C LEU A 515 19.96 21.06 -8.71
N LYS A 516 20.07 21.25 -7.39
CA LYS A 516 20.93 22.30 -6.81
C LYS A 516 22.34 21.78 -6.43
N GLU A 517 22.54 20.47 -6.44
CA GLU A 517 23.83 19.83 -6.10
C GLU A 517 24.57 19.27 -7.33
N ASN A 518 23.92 19.20 -8.49
CA ASN A 518 24.47 18.63 -9.72
C ASN A 518 24.89 17.17 -9.56
N THR A 519 24.06 16.39 -8.86
CA THR A 519 24.26 14.97 -8.60
C THR A 519 22.98 14.17 -8.84
N VAL A 520 23.13 12.85 -8.99
CA VAL A 520 22.06 11.89 -8.69
C VAL A 520 22.33 11.20 -7.36
N SER A 521 21.27 10.99 -6.59
CA SER A 521 21.22 10.12 -5.42
C SER A 521 20.83 8.72 -5.86
N VAL A 522 21.51 7.72 -5.32
CA VAL A 522 21.19 6.30 -5.45
C VAL A 522 21.01 5.73 -4.05
N LEU A 523 19.89 5.07 -3.79
CA LEU A 523 19.55 4.45 -2.50
C LEU A 523 19.07 3.04 -2.75
N LEU A 524 19.59 2.08 -1.99
CA LEU A 524 19.28 0.67 -2.20
C LEU A 524 18.01 0.30 -1.47
N GLY A 525 17.07 -0.36 -2.14
CA GLY A 525 15.87 -0.89 -1.51
C GLY A 525 16.21 -2.04 -0.56
N ILE A 526 15.31 -2.35 0.37
CA ILE A 526 15.39 -3.59 1.17
C ILE A 526 14.13 -4.46 1.07
N GLY A 527 13.22 -4.13 0.14
CA GLY A 527 12.05 -4.95 -0.20
C GLY A 527 10.84 -4.77 0.72
N ASP A 528 10.83 -3.73 1.55
CA ASP A 528 9.72 -3.34 2.44
C ASP A 528 9.23 -1.91 2.16
N GLY A 529 9.56 -1.35 0.99
CA GLY A 529 9.32 0.06 0.68
C GLY A 529 10.32 1.04 1.31
N THR A 530 11.35 0.56 2.01
CA THR A 530 12.40 1.41 2.60
C THR A 530 13.77 1.27 1.94
N PHE A 531 14.60 2.31 2.12
CA PHE A 531 15.85 2.52 1.40
C PHE A 531 17.04 2.81 2.32
N ILE A 532 18.21 2.27 1.95
CA ILE A 532 19.48 2.41 2.66
C ILE A 532 20.60 2.87 1.71
N GLY A 533 21.81 3.10 2.24
CA GLY A 533 23.01 3.17 1.40
C GLY A 533 23.15 4.38 0.46
N LEU A 534 22.52 5.53 0.78
CA LEU A 534 22.58 6.76 -0.03
C LEU A 534 24.00 7.07 -0.53
N THR A 535 24.18 7.01 -1.85
CA THR A 535 25.41 7.36 -2.56
C THR A 535 25.13 8.45 -3.59
N LEU A 536 26.07 9.37 -3.78
CA LEU A 536 25.92 10.52 -4.70
C LEU A 536 26.90 10.40 -5.86
N TYR A 537 26.40 10.55 -7.09
CA TYR A 537 27.21 10.58 -8.31
C TYR A 537 27.12 11.94 -9.01
N PRO A 538 28.24 12.51 -9.49
CA PRO A 538 28.24 13.81 -10.15
C PRO A 538 27.64 13.73 -11.56
N THR A 539 26.89 14.76 -11.93
CA THR A 539 26.23 14.94 -13.24
C THR A 539 26.63 16.29 -13.86
N GLY A 540 25.88 16.79 -14.85
CA GLY A 540 25.96 18.18 -15.31
C GLY A 540 25.15 19.13 -14.42
N ASN A 541 25.00 20.38 -14.85
CA ASN A 541 24.28 21.41 -14.10
C ASN A 541 22.76 21.26 -14.20
N ARG A 542 22.09 21.33 -13.05
CA ARG A 542 20.63 21.22 -12.90
C ARG A 542 20.06 19.94 -13.55
N PRO A 543 20.47 18.74 -13.06
CA PRO A 543 19.88 17.48 -13.50
C PRO A 543 18.38 17.48 -13.19
N ARG A 544 17.54 17.29 -14.20
CA ARG A 544 16.08 17.47 -14.11
C ARG A 544 15.31 16.16 -14.25
N SER A 545 15.75 15.29 -15.16
CA SER A 545 15.17 13.97 -15.41
C SER A 545 16.26 12.90 -15.38
N VAL A 546 15.92 11.71 -14.90
CA VAL A 546 16.75 10.51 -14.95
C VAL A 546 15.93 9.35 -15.53
N ALA A 547 16.56 8.54 -16.37
CA ALA A 547 15.99 7.30 -16.88
C ALA A 547 17.04 6.19 -16.89
N THR A 548 16.58 4.96 -16.66
CA THR A 548 17.40 3.76 -16.44
C THR A 548 17.31 2.79 -17.61
N GLY A 549 18.36 2.01 -17.85
CA GLY A 549 18.38 0.94 -18.84
C GLY A 549 19.75 0.28 -18.93
N ASP A 550 19.85 -0.90 -19.54
CA ASP A 550 21.12 -1.53 -19.86
C ASP A 550 21.58 -1.03 -21.25
N PHE A 551 22.49 -0.06 -21.30
CA PHE A 551 22.94 0.57 -22.56
C PHE A 551 24.09 -0.21 -23.22
N ASN A 552 24.63 -1.22 -22.55
CA ASN A 552 25.86 -1.91 -22.94
C ASN A 552 25.70 -3.45 -23.06
N ASN A 553 24.51 -3.97 -22.73
CA ASN A 553 24.11 -5.37 -22.72
C ASN A 553 24.90 -6.26 -21.73
N ASP A 554 25.32 -5.74 -20.57
CA ASP A 554 25.98 -6.50 -19.50
C ASP A 554 25.05 -6.99 -18.37
N SER A 555 23.75 -6.69 -18.48
CA SER A 555 22.71 -6.99 -17.49
C SER A 555 22.88 -6.28 -16.14
N VAL A 556 23.51 -5.11 -16.15
CA VAL A 556 23.49 -4.12 -15.06
C VAL A 556 22.73 -2.87 -15.54
N ILE A 557 21.97 -2.23 -14.66
CA ILE A 557 21.31 -0.97 -14.98
C ILE A 557 22.32 0.18 -15.02
N ASP A 558 22.32 0.90 -16.14
CA ASP A 558 22.98 2.18 -16.36
C ASP A 558 22.00 3.35 -16.14
N LEU A 559 22.52 4.57 -15.93
CA LEU A 559 21.72 5.80 -15.79
C LEU A 559 21.94 6.76 -16.96
N SER A 560 20.88 7.39 -17.43
CA SER A 560 20.91 8.58 -18.30
C SER A 560 20.25 9.75 -17.56
N VAL A 561 20.91 10.92 -17.53
CA VAL A 561 20.47 12.08 -16.75
C VAL A 561 20.46 13.35 -17.60
N ALA A 562 19.30 14.00 -17.72
CA ALA A 562 19.14 15.25 -18.46
C ALA A 562 19.54 16.48 -17.62
N ASN A 563 20.59 17.20 -18.04
CA ASN A 563 21.15 18.35 -17.34
C ASN A 563 20.66 19.66 -17.99
N GLN A 564 19.65 20.28 -17.39
CA GLN A 564 18.88 21.33 -18.05
C GLN A 564 19.71 22.58 -18.38
N ASP A 565 20.60 23.02 -17.48
CA ASP A 565 21.34 24.27 -17.67
C ASP A 565 22.55 24.13 -18.61
N ASP A 566 23.04 22.92 -18.80
CA ASP A 566 24.18 22.64 -19.68
C ASP A 566 23.77 22.23 -21.11
N GLY A 567 22.55 21.71 -21.30
CA GLY A 567 22.16 21.10 -22.58
C GLY A 567 22.93 19.80 -22.84
N THR A 568 22.98 18.92 -21.83
CA THR A 568 23.73 17.66 -21.92
C THR A 568 22.98 16.51 -21.28
N ILE A 569 23.26 15.29 -21.75
CA ILE A 569 22.94 14.05 -21.05
C ILE A 569 24.22 13.51 -20.39
N SER A 570 24.15 13.23 -19.09
CA SER A 570 25.17 12.43 -18.39
C SER A 570 24.76 10.96 -18.44
N VAL A 571 25.59 10.11 -19.05
CA VAL A 571 25.43 8.65 -19.02
C VAL A 571 26.41 8.08 -18.00
N LEU A 572 25.90 7.31 -17.04
CA LEU A 572 26.68 6.68 -15.99
C LEU A 572 26.49 5.17 -16.08
N LEU A 573 27.52 4.46 -16.53
CA LEU A 573 27.44 3.00 -16.64
C LEU A 573 27.50 2.34 -15.26
N GLY A 574 26.69 1.31 -15.06
CA GLY A 574 26.60 0.55 -13.84
C GLY A 574 27.85 -0.30 -13.55
N ASN A 575 27.86 -0.85 -12.35
CA ASN A 575 28.71 -1.94 -11.91
C ASN A 575 27.83 -2.81 -10.99
N SER A 576 28.00 -4.14 -11.03
CA SER A 576 27.16 -5.14 -10.34
C SER A 576 27.27 -5.16 -8.80
N ASN A 577 27.42 -4.00 -8.18
CA ASN A 577 27.56 -3.75 -6.74
C ASN A 577 26.90 -2.40 -6.35
N ALA A 578 25.92 -1.95 -7.13
CA ALA A 578 25.23 -0.66 -6.98
C ALA A 578 26.13 0.59 -7.08
N THR A 579 27.24 0.48 -7.83
CA THR A 579 28.12 1.64 -8.06
C THR A 579 28.22 2.02 -9.52
N PHE A 580 28.43 3.30 -9.81
CA PHE A 580 28.48 3.81 -11.18
C PHE A 580 29.87 4.32 -11.56
N GLN A 581 30.18 4.18 -12.85
CA GLN A 581 31.41 4.68 -13.48
C GLN A 581 31.38 6.22 -13.60
N GLU A 582 32.52 6.83 -13.99
CA GLU A 582 32.55 8.27 -14.26
C GLU A 582 31.63 8.62 -15.45
N GLN A 583 30.87 9.71 -15.33
CA GLN A 583 29.91 10.14 -16.34
C GLN A 583 30.55 10.38 -17.72
N VAL A 584 29.91 9.86 -18.76
CA VAL A 584 30.14 10.23 -20.17
C VAL A 584 29.11 11.29 -20.56
N ILE A 585 29.56 12.38 -21.19
CA ILE A 585 28.72 13.54 -21.49
C ILE A 585 28.38 13.57 -22.98
N TYR A 586 27.09 13.57 -23.29
CA TYR A 586 26.55 13.79 -24.63
C TYR A 586 25.94 15.20 -24.72
N TYR A 587 26.20 15.90 -25.81
CA TYR A 587 25.66 17.23 -26.05
C TYR A 587 24.32 17.14 -26.77
N VAL A 588 23.33 17.86 -26.24
CA VAL A 588 21.98 18.00 -26.82
C VAL A 588 21.62 19.48 -26.93
N ASP A 589 20.43 19.81 -27.42
CA ASP A 589 19.98 21.20 -27.44
C ASP A 589 19.71 21.73 -26.00
N PRO A 590 20.10 22.98 -25.68
CA PRO A 590 19.93 23.55 -24.33
C PRO A 590 18.49 23.60 -23.79
N LEU A 591 18.40 23.62 -22.46
CA LEU A 591 17.15 23.48 -21.69
C LEU A 591 16.46 22.13 -21.88
N VAL A 592 17.23 21.04 -21.98
CA VAL A 592 16.70 19.67 -21.92
C VAL A 592 15.90 19.45 -20.63
N ASP A 593 14.71 18.86 -20.74
CA ASP A 593 13.73 18.73 -19.64
C ASP A 593 13.60 17.28 -19.17
N THR A 594 13.32 16.37 -20.11
CA THR A 594 13.15 14.92 -19.92
C THR A 594 14.13 14.12 -20.77
N VAL A 595 14.54 12.95 -20.26
CA VAL A 595 15.07 11.83 -21.05
C VAL A 595 14.20 10.59 -20.82
N ILE A 596 13.92 9.82 -21.88
CA ILE A 596 13.32 8.48 -21.82
C ILE A 596 14.15 7.48 -22.62
N VAL A 597 13.99 6.19 -22.30
CA VAL A 597 14.80 5.08 -22.81
C VAL A 597 13.90 4.02 -23.47
N ARG A 598 14.08 3.77 -24.78
CA ARG A 598 13.42 2.68 -25.54
C ARG A 598 14.28 2.31 -26.74
N ASP A 599 14.08 1.14 -27.31
CA ASP A 599 14.59 0.81 -28.65
C ASP A 599 13.67 1.46 -29.70
N PHE A 600 14.10 2.55 -30.35
CA PHE A 600 13.30 3.28 -31.34
C PHE A 600 13.55 2.79 -32.78
N ASN A 601 14.52 1.91 -32.98
CA ASN A 601 14.97 1.44 -34.29
C ASN A 601 14.81 -0.08 -34.51
N TYR A 602 14.38 -0.80 -33.48
CA TYR A 602 14.11 -2.23 -33.43
C TYR A 602 15.34 -3.13 -33.69
N ASP A 603 16.54 -2.68 -33.32
CA ASP A 603 17.77 -3.48 -33.41
C ASP A 603 18.12 -4.26 -32.13
N GLY A 604 17.36 -4.06 -31.04
CA GLY A 604 17.55 -4.69 -29.74
C GLY A 604 18.49 -3.92 -28.80
N ILE A 605 18.87 -2.69 -29.14
CA ILE A 605 19.68 -1.79 -28.31
C ILE A 605 18.79 -0.64 -27.81
N LEU A 606 19.01 -0.20 -26.57
CA LEU A 606 18.29 0.94 -26.02
C LEU A 606 18.84 2.26 -26.56
N ASP A 607 17.94 3.07 -27.12
CA ASP A 607 18.14 4.46 -27.56
C ASP A 607 17.62 5.45 -26.49
N LEU A 608 17.97 6.73 -26.63
CA LEU A 608 17.42 7.83 -25.80
C LEU A 608 16.54 8.77 -26.62
N ALA A 609 15.42 9.22 -26.05
CA ALA A 609 14.67 10.38 -26.54
C ALA A 609 14.66 11.51 -25.49
N VAL A 610 14.83 12.77 -25.92
CA VAL A 610 15.04 13.93 -25.04
C VAL A 610 14.17 15.13 -25.46
N SER A 611 13.59 15.84 -24.48
CA SER A 611 12.75 17.02 -24.75
C SER A 611 13.56 18.31 -24.59
N ASN A 612 13.80 19.02 -25.70
CA ASN A 612 14.61 20.24 -25.69
C ASN A 612 13.71 21.47 -25.60
N PHE A 613 13.22 21.76 -24.39
CA PHE A 613 12.26 22.83 -24.11
C PHE A 613 12.69 24.20 -24.69
N GLY A 614 14.00 24.48 -24.74
CA GLY A 614 14.53 25.75 -25.22
C GLY A 614 14.59 25.92 -26.74
N TYR A 615 14.41 24.83 -27.50
CA TYR A 615 14.57 24.77 -28.96
C TYR A 615 13.34 24.22 -29.67
N ASP A 616 12.23 24.03 -28.95
CA ASP A 616 10.94 23.57 -29.49
C ASP A 616 11.08 22.24 -30.28
N ASN A 617 11.94 21.32 -29.84
CA ASN A 617 12.20 20.05 -30.53
C ASN A 617 12.41 18.85 -29.59
N VAL A 618 12.28 17.65 -30.15
CA VAL A 618 12.63 16.36 -29.53
C VAL A 618 13.90 15.82 -30.18
N GLY A 619 14.82 15.32 -29.38
CA GLY A 619 16.06 14.68 -29.82
C GLY A 619 16.02 13.17 -29.65
N ILE A 620 16.59 12.43 -30.61
CA ILE A 620 16.80 10.98 -30.53
C ILE A 620 18.31 10.70 -30.60
N LEU A 621 18.85 9.95 -29.65
CA LEU A 621 20.25 9.51 -29.64
C LEU A 621 20.27 7.98 -29.75
N ILE A 622 20.70 7.48 -30.91
CA ILE A 622 20.72 6.04 -31.20
C ILE A 622 21.87 5.37 -30.44
N GLY A 623 21.59 4.26 -29.76
CA GLY A 623 22.55 3.46 -29.02
C GLY A 623 23.49 2.67 -29.95
N ASN A 624 24.70 2.40 -29.49
CA ASN A 624 25.67 1.53 -30.17
C ASN A 624 25.81 0.15 -29.49
N GLY A 625 25.11 -0.07 -28.37
CA GLY A 625 25.09 -1.34 -27.63
C GLY A 625 26.35 -1.62 -26.81
N ASP A 626 27.22 -0.61 -26.64
CA ASP A 626 28.46 -0.66 -25.86
C ASP A 626 28.51 0.43 -24.76
N GLY A 627 27.34 0.96 -24.37
CA GLY A 627 27.21 2.10 -23.46
C GLY A 627 27.45 3.46 -24.11
N THR A 628 27.62 3.51 -25.44
CA THR A 628 27.77 4.76 -26.19
C THR A 628 26.60 5.07 -27.12
N PHE A 629 26.40 6.35 -27.39
CA PHE A 629 25.33 6.87 -28.24
C PHE A 629 25.86 7.69 -29.42
N GLN A 630 25.06 7.79 -30.47
CA GLN A 630 25.31 8.61 -31.66
C GLN A 630 24.92 10.08 -31.43
N ASP A 631 25.31 10.96 -32.36
CA ASP A 631 24.89 12.36 -32.37
C ASP A 631 23.36 12.46 -32.50
N GLN A 632 22.76 13.43 -31.80
CA GLN A 632 21.30 13.63 -31.74
C GLN A 632 20.66 13.90 -33.13
N ILE A 633 19.57 13.20 -33.42
CA ILE A 633 18.63 13.48 -34.52
C ILE A 633 17.47 14.30 -33.97
N VAL A 634 17.14 15.44 -34.58
CA VAL A 634 16.10 16.36 -34.10
C VAL A 634 14.79 16.28 -34.89
N PHE A 635 13.67 16.37 -34.18
CA PHE A 635 12.31 16.44 -34.71
C PHE A 635 11.58 17.66 -34.09
N GLU A 636 11.18 18.61 -34.93
CA GLU A 636 10.56 19.87 -34.51
C GLU A 636 9.15 19.63 -33.91
N THR A 637 8.82 20.34 -32.84
CA THR A 637 7.47 20.40 -32.23
C THR A 637 6.89 21.82 -32.32
N GLU A 638 5.70 22.06 -31.75
CA GLU A 638 5.03 23.37 -31.86
C GLU A 638 5.37 24.36 -30.73
N GLY A 639 6.04 23.95 -29.64
CA GLY A 639 6.54 24.90 -28.64
C GLY A 639 6.77 24.37 -27.21
N GLY A 640 8.02 24.31 -26.77
CA GLY A 640 8.42 24.01 -25.40
C GLY A 640 8.00 22.62 -24.92
N PRO A 641 8.46 21.52 -25.55
CA PRO A 641 8.16 20.17 -25.08
C PRO A 641 8.65 20.01 -23.63
N ASN A 642 7.73 19.74 -22.70
CA ASN A 642 8.04 19.67 -21.26
C ASN A 642 8.34 18.25 -20.79
N ASN A 643 7.58 17.27 -21.27
CA ASN A 643 7.83 15.86 -20.97
C ASN A 643 7.80 15.01 -22.25
N LEU A 644 8.12 13.73 -22.16
CA LEU A 644 8.08 12.75 -23.24
C LEU A 644 7.65 11.40 -22.69
N ASP A 645 6.87 10.65 -23.46
CA ASP A 645 6.70 9.21 -23.30
C ASP A 645 6.44 8.57 -24.68
N ALA A 646 6.63 7.25 -24.77
CA ALA A 646 6.58 6.47 -26.02
C ALA A 646 5.53 5.34 -25.97
N ALA A 647 4.69 5.25 -27.01
CA ALA A 647 3.72 4.18 -27.22
C ALA A 647 3.36 4.06 -28.71
N ASP A 648 2.76 2.95 -29.14
CA ASP A 648 2.20 2.83 -30.49
C ASP A 648 0.80 3.46 -30.51
N PHE A 649 0.66 4.67 -31.07
CA PHE A 649 -0.62 5.36 -31.16
C PHE A 649 -1.40 5.02 -32.43
N ASN A 650 -0.82 4.27 -33.35
CA ASN A 650 -1.39 4.04 -34.67
C ASN A 650 -1.66 2.56 -35.01
N ASN A 651 -1.21 1.64 -34.15
CA ASN A 651 -1.25 0.18 -34.23
C ASN A 651 -0.50 -0.41 -35.44
N ASP A 652 0.63 0.19 -35.84
CA ASP A 652 1.53 -0.39 -36.84
C ASP A 652 2.66 -1.24 -36.24
N GLY A 653 2.75 -1.29 -34.91
CA GLY A 653 3.78 -2.01 -34.14
C GLY A 653 5.06 -1.20 -33.91
N ILE A 654 5.07 0.08 -34.27
CA ILE A 654 6.22 0.99 -34.14
C ILE A 654 5.95 1.97 -32.98
N LEU A 655 6.95 2.20 -32.13
CA LEU A 655 6.88 3.21 -31.08
C LEU A 655 6.82 4.61 -31.70
N ASP A 656 5.74 5.31 -31.38
CA ASP A 656 5.57 6.74 -31.57
C ASP A 656 6.00 7.49 -30.29
N LEU A 657 6.18 8.80 -30.39
CA LEU A 657 6.46 9.68 -29.24
C LEU A 657 5.35 10.71 -29.06
N ALA A 658 4.94 10.97 -27.83
CA ALA A 658 4.06 12.10 -27.52
C ALA A 658 4.69 13.05 -26.49
N THR A 659 4.48 14.37 -26.69
CA THR A 659 5.01 15.41 -25.81
C THR A 659 4.02 16.56 -25.58
N PRO A 660 3.78 16.97 -24.32
CA PRO A 660 3.04 18.18 -24.00
C PRO A 660 3.91 19.42 -24.28
N ASN A 661 3.42 20.27 -25.19
CA ASN A 661 4.08 21.51 -25.60
C ASN A 661 3.62 22.67 -24.70
N TRP A 662 4.40 22.96 -23.66
CA TRP A 662 4.11 23.97 -22.64
C TRP A 662 3.78 25.34 -23.23
N ASN A 663 4.38 25.71 -24.36
CA ASN A 663 4.21 27.03 -24.97
C ASN A 663 3.09 27.10 -26.02
N SER A 664 2.47 25.99 -26.45
CA SER A 664 1.51 25.96 -27.57
C SER A 664 0.11 25.38 -27.29
N GLU A 665 -0.22 25.05 -26.04
CA GLU A 665 -1.53 24.46 -25.65
C GLU A 665 -1.88 23.12 -26.38
N THR A 666 -0.86 22.40 -26.86
CA THR A 666 -1.01 21.16 -27.64
C THR A 666 -0.21 20.00 -27.04
N VAL A 667 -0.63 18.77 -27.35
CA VAL A 667 0.28 17.62 -27.37
C VAL A 667 0.72 17.39 -28.81
N CYS A 668 2.01 17.25 -29.03
CA CYS A 668 2.58 16.79 -30.29
C CYS A 668 2.73 15.27 -30.26
N VAL A 669 2.33 14.59 -31.33
CA VAL A 669 2.62 13.17 -31.57
C VAL A 669 3.53 13.05 -32.80
N LEU A 670 4.65 12.35 -32.64
CA LEU A 670 5.65 12.07 -33.65
C LEU A 670 5.55 10.57 -33.98
N PHE A 671 5.10 10.23 -35.19
CA PHE A 671 4.91 8.84 -35.59
C PHE A 671 6.23 8.18 -36.00
N GLY A 672 6.51 6.96 -35.53
CA GLY A 672 7.76 6.26 -35.82
C GLY A 672 7.89 5.79 -37.27
N ASN A 673 9.12 5.49 -37.70
CA ASN A 673 9.42 4.86 -39.00
C ASN A 673 10.21 3.53 -38.86
N SER A 674 10.32 2.97 -37.65
CA SER A 674 11.09 1.76 -37.28
C SER A 674 12.58 1.78 -37.63
N ASP A 675 13.19 2.96 -37.83
CA ASP A 675 14.61 3.13 -38.12
C ASP A 675 15.28 4.18 -37.23
N GLY A 676 14.66 4.47 -36.07
CA GLY A 676 15.07 5.54 -35.16
C GLY A 676 14.66 6.95 -35.64
N THR A 677 13.97 7.06 -36.79
CA THR A 677 13.42 8.34 -37.27
C THR A 677 11.92 8.43 -37.10
N PHE A 678 11.42 9.67 -37.03
CA PHE A 678 10.01 10.00 -36.84
C PHE A 678 9.48 10.87 -37.98
N GLN A 679 8.16 10.87 -38.13
CA GLN A 679 7.42 11.74 -39.05
C GLN A 679 7.25 13.16 -38.48
N ASP A 680 6.79 14.10 -39.31
CA ASP A 680 6.47 15.46 -38.86
C ASP A 680 5.43 15.44 -37.72
N CYS A 681 5.62 16.29 -36.71
CA CYS A 681 4.72 16.45 -35.57
C CYS A 681 3.24 16.63 -35.97
N VAL A 682 2.36 15.83 -35.39
CA VAL A 682 0.90 15.98 -35.48
C VAL A 682 0.38 16.45 -34.13
N SER A 683 -0.09 17.70 -34.08
CA SER A 683 -0.55 18.31 -32.84
C SER A 683 -2.06 18.18 -32.58
N TYR A 684 -2.38 17.85 -31.34
CA TYR A 684 -3.73 17.73 -30.81
C TYR A 684 -3.97 18.77 -29.70
N PRO A 685 -5.16 19.41 -29.64
CA PRO A 685 -5.44 20.42 -28.61
C PRO A 685 -5.47 19.83 -27.19
N ALA A 686 -4.78 20.52 -26.27
CA ALA A 686 -4.80 20.27 -24.83
C ALA A 686 -5.33 21.53 -24.10
N GLY A 687 -4.81 21.84 -22.92
CA GLY A 687 -5.09 23.08 -22.19
C GLY A 687 -3.91 24.02 -22.05
N ALA A 688 -4.14 25.15 -21.37
CA ALA A 688 -3.13 26.17 -21.15
C ALA A 688 -1.94 25.62 -20.35
N THR A 689 -0.74 25.74 -20.94
CA THR A 689 0.54 25.19 -20.49
C THR A 689 0.44 23.72 -20.07
N PRO A 690 0.37 22.79 -21.05
CA PRO A 690 0.39 21.38 -20.74
C PRO A 690 1.77 21.01 -20.18
N SER A 691 1.78 20.27 -19.08
CA SER A 691 2.94 20.14 -18.18
C SER A 691 3.51 18.73 -18.09
N ASP A 692 2.65 17.73 -18.20
CA ASP A 692 2.99 16.32 -18.10
C ASP A 692 1.96 15.47 -18.85
N ILE A 693 2.33 14.25 -19.21
CA ILE A 693 1.59 13.31 -20.04
C ILE A 693 1.66 11.90 -19.45
N ALA A 694 0.56 11.16 -19.49
CA ALA A 694 0.54 9.74 -19.18
C ALA A 694 -0.41 9.00 -20.13
N PHE A 695 -0.19 7.70 -20.28
CA PHE A 695 -0.88 6.86 -21.26
C PHE A 695 -1.70 5.75 -20.62
N GLY A 696 -2.70 5.29 -21.33
CA GLY A 696 -3.52 4.17 -20.90
C GLY A 696 -4.62 3.88 -21.91
N ASP A 697 -5.16 2.67 -21.91
CA ASP A 697 -6.45 2.43 -22.53
C ASP A 697 -7.54 2.82 -21.52
N PHE A 698 -7.99 4.08 -21.55
CA PHE A 698 -8.97 4.59 -20.59
C PHE A 698 -10.40 4.14 -20.94
N ASN A 699 -10.60 3.53 -22.12
CA ASN A 699 -11.90 3.25 -22.70
C ASN A 699 -12.14 1.77 -23.11
N HIS A 700 -11.15 0.92 -22.91
CA HIS A 700 -11.11 -0.52 -23.20
C HIS A 700 -11.36 -0.85 -24.69
N ASP A 701 -10.84 -0.01 -25.59
CA ASP A 701 -10.84 -0.28 -27.04
C ASP A 701 -9.51 -0.85 -27.58
N ASN A 702 -8.56 -1.11 -26.69
CA ASN A 702 -7.18 -1.56 -26.91
C ASN A 702 -6.29 -0.56 -27.67
N TYR A 703 -6.64 0.73 -27.65
CA TYR A 703 -5.79 1.78 -28.19
C TYR A 703 -5.25 2.66 -27.07
N THR A 704 -3.97 3.00 -27.14
CA THR A 704 -3.36 3.86 -26.13
C THR A 704 -3.91 5.29 -26.26
N ASP A 705 -4.69 5.70 -25.26
CA ASP A 705 -5.19 7.06 -25.06
C ASP A 705 -4.13 7.92 -24.34
N ILE A 706 -4.35 9.24 -24.35
CA ILE A 706 -3.43 10.23 -23.77
C ILE A 706 -4.13 11.07 -22.70
N ALA A 707 -3.56 11.18 -21.50
CA ALA A 707 -3.96 12.09 -20.43
C ALA A 707 -2.88 13.15 -20.19
N VAL A 708 -3.28 14.41 -19.98
CA VAL A 708 -2.35 15.57 -19.99
C VAL A 708 -2.69 16.55 -18.87
N THR A 709 -1.76 16.86 -17.96
CA THR A 709 -1.96 17.95 -16.98
C THR A 709 -1.77 19.31 -17.64
N ASN A 710 -2.60 20.30 -17.25
CA ASN A 710 -2.61 21.64 -17.85
C ASN A 710 -2.48 22.68 -16.73
N TYR A 711 -1.23 23.06 -16.47
CA TYR A 711 -0.81 23.76 -15.26
C TYR A 711 -1.60 25.06 -15.00
N ASN A 712 -1.80 25.90 -16.02
CA ASN A 712 -2.54 27.16 -15.89
C ASN A 712 -4.06 26.99 -16.03
N ASP A 713 -4.51 26.01 -16.81
CA ASP A 713 -5.95 25.72 -17.02
C ASP A 713 -6.60 25.06 -15.79
N ARG A 714 -5.81 24.46 -14.89
CA ARG A 714 -6.29 23.68 -13.72
C ARG A 714 -7.09 22.45 -14.13
N THR A 715 -6.72 21.83 -15.25
CA THR A 715 -7.41 20.66 -15.80
C THR A 715 -6.44 19.54 -16.14
N VAL A 716 -6.93 18.31 -16.14
CA VAL A 716 -6.41 17.23 -16.98
C VAL A 716 -7.20 17.22 -18.28
N SER A 717 -6.53 16.98 -19.42
CA SER A 717 -7.16 16.82 -20.73
C SER A 717 -6.94 15.38 -21.17
N VAL A 718 -8.02 14.66 -21.48
CA VAL A 718 -8.01 13.26 -21.90
C VAL A 718 -8.36 13.19 -23.38
N LEU A 719 -7.49 12.61 -24.17
CA LEU A 719 -7.58 12.46 -25.62
C LEU A 719 -7.68 10.97 -25.93
N LEU A 720 -8.90 10.52 -26.28
CA LEU A 720 -9.12 9.13 -26.65
C LEU A 720 -8.62 8.87 -28.08
N ASN A 721 -7.90 7.79 -28.30
CA ASN A 721 -7.39 7.38 -29.59
C ASN A 721 -8.54 6.82 -30.46
N GLN A 722 -8.25 6.59 -31.74
CA GLN A 722 -9.13 5.90 -32.70
C GLN A 722 -8.40 4.74 -33.39
N GLY A 723 -7.23 4.36 -32.85
CA GLY A 723 -6.43 3.23 -33.29
C GLY A 723 -5.79 3.40 -34.66
N ASN A 724 -5.56 4.64 -35.09
CA ASN A 724 -5.03 4.98 -36.41
C ASN A 724 -4.14 6.24 -36.38
N GLY A 725 -3.59 6.58 -35.21
CA GLY A 725 -2.83 7.81 -35.00
C GLY A 725 -3.71 9.07 -35.01
N THR A 726 -5.01 8.97 -34.73
CA THR A 726 -5.88 10.16 -34.60
C THR A 726 -6.71 10.13 -33.34
N PHE A 727 -6.65 11.22 -32.57
CA PHE A 727 -7.37 11.35 -31.32
C PHE A 727 -8.71 12.06 -31.50
N GLN A 728 -9.66 11.73 -30.64
CA GLN A 728 -10.93 12.41 -30.48
C GLN A 728 -10.72 13.82 -29.92
N SER A 729 -11.78 14.63 -29.86
CA SER A 729 -11.71 15.92 -29.15
C SER A 729 -11.45 15.66 -27.67
N GLN A 730 -10.45 16.34 -27.11
CA GLN A 730 -10.13 16.29 -25.68
C GLN A 730 -11.37 16.49 -24.78
N THR A 731 -11.42 15.71 -23.70
CA THR A 731 -12.33 15.91 -22.56
C THR A 731 -11.54 16.50 -21.41
N LYS A 732 -11.99 17.63 -20.84
CA LYS A 732 -11.28 18.32 -19.74
C LYS A 732 -11.91 18.03 -18.38
N TYR A 733 -11.08 17.60 -17.44
CA TYR A 733 -11.42 17.34 -16.04
C TYR A 733 -10.78 18.40 -15.16
N THR A 734 -11.58 19.20 -14.44
CA THR A 734 -11.04 20.23 -13.54
C THR A 734 -10.42 19.58 -12.30
N VAL A 735 -9.14 19.83 -12.06
CA VAL A 735 -8.37 19.36 -10.88
C VAL A 735 -7.99 20.58 -10.02
N GLY A 736 -6.79 20.61 -9.44
CA GLY A 736 -6.28 21.70 -8.63
C GLY A 736 -5.54 22.80 -9.39
N SER A 737 -4.92 23.68 -8.64
CA SER A 737 -4.08 24.78 -9.08
C SER A 737 -2.64 24.30 -9.35
N GLY A 738 -2.16 24.50 -10.58
CA GLY A 738 -0.83 24.04 -10.99
C GLY A 738 -0.66 22.52 -10.93
N PRO A 739 -1.55 21.72 -11.56
CA PRO A 739 -1.27 20.31 -11.80
C PRO A 739 0.05 20.22 -12.58
N ARG A 740 1.03 19.52 -12.03
CA ARG A 740 2.42 19.53 -12.52
C ARG A 740 2.83 18.20 -13.11
N SER A 741 2.36 17.10 -12.51
CA SER A 741 2.65 15.73 -12.93
C SER A 741 1.44 14.81 -12.75
N LEU A 742 1.34 13.75 -13.55
CA LEU A 742 0.35 12.68 -13.42
C LEU A 742 0.94 11.29 -13.67
N VAL A 743 0.28 10.26 -13.16
CA VAL A 743 0.51 8.85 -13.51
C VAL A 743 -0.84 8.15 -13.72
N SER A 744 -0.86 7.14 -14.57
CA SER A 744 -2.02 6.31 -14.90
C SER A 744 -1.83 4.87 -14.42
N PHE A 745 -2.68 4.42 -13.51
CA PHE A 745 -2.76 3.04 -13.04
C PHE A 745 -4.11 2.80 -12.38
N ASP A 746 -4.47 1.54 -12.18
CA ASP A 746 -5.66 1.11 -11.45
C ASP A 746 -5.38 1.24 -9.94
N VAL A 747 -5.87 2.32 -9.30
CA VAL A 747 -5.58 2.64 -7.90
C VAL A 747 -6.50 1.90 -6.94
N ASN A 748 -7.67 1.47 -7.41
CA ASN A 748 -8.74 0.88 -6.60
C ASN A 748 -9.00 -0.61 -6.92
N GLN A 749 -8.25 -1.19 -7.85
CA GLN A 749 -8.41 -2.55 -8.39
C GLN A 749 -9.78 -2.79 -9.05
N ASP A 750 -10.38 -1.75 -9.66
CA ASP A 750 -11.62 -1.88 -10.44
C ASP A 750 -11.40 -2.19 -11.93
N HIS A 751 -10.13 -2.40 -12.31
CA HIS A 751 -9.63 -2.75 -13.64
C HIS A 751 -9.78 -1.66 -14.71
N HIS A 752 -10.22 -0.45 -14.34
CA HIS A 752 -10.08 0.73 -15.18
C HIS A 752 -8.86 1.54 -14.75
N LEU A 753 -8.17 2.15 -15.72
CA LEU A 753 -7.03 3.02 -15.39
C LEU A 753 -7.54 4.34 -14.81
N ASP A 754 -7.11 4.63 -13.58
CA ASP A 754 -7.30 5.91 -12.89
C ASP A 754 -6.15 6.87 -13.24
N LEU A 755 -6.27 8.13 -12.80
CA LEU A 755 -5.20 9.11 -12.87
C LEU A 755 -4.92 9.69 -11.48
N VAL A 756 -3.68 9.58 -11.01
CA VAL A 756 -3.21 10.32 -9.83
C VAL A 756 -2.51 11.60 -10.30
N ILE A 757 -2.89 12.75 -9.75
CA ILE A 757 -2.45 14.08 -10.18
C ILE A 757 -1.85 14.87 -9.03
N ILE A 758 -0.61 15.28 -9.23
CA ILE A 758 0.16 16.12 -8.31
C ILE A 758 -0.04 17.59 -8.67
N CYS A 759 -0.46 18.41 -7.70
CA CYS A 759 -0.65 19.85 -7.85
C CYS A 759 0.41 20.63 -7.05
N GLN A 760 1.36 21.23 -7.76
CA GLN A 760 2.49 21.96 -7.16
C GLN A 760 2.05 23.20 -6.36
N THR A 761 0.88 23.78 -6.67
CA THR A 761 0.42 25.06 -6.08
C THR A 761 -0.98 25.01 -5.44
N ASP A 762 -1.55 23.82 -5.24
CA ASP A 762 -2.83 23.65 -4.54
C ASP A 762 -2.63 23.01 -3.15
N THR A 763 -3.65 23.09 -2.30
CA THR A 763 -3.66 22.49 -0.96
C THR A 763 -4.00 20.99 -0.97
N ASN A 764 -4.40 20.45 -2.13
CA ASN A 764 -4.73 19.05 -2.33
C ASN A 764 -4.09 18.56 -3.63
N ASN A 765 -3.73 17.29 -3.64
CA ASN A 765 -3.57 16.52 -4.86
C ASN A 765 -4.91 15.85 -5.20
N TYR A 766 -5.01 15.20 -6.36
CA TYR A 766 -6.28 14.66 -6.85
C TYR A 766 -6.12 13.28 -7.46
N ILE A 767 -7.13 12.44 -7.29
CA ILE A 767 -7.33 11.22 -8.06
C ILE A 767 -8.56 11.44 -8.95
N LEU A 768 -8.47 11.05 -10.22
CA LEU A 768 -9.61 10.92 -11.13
C LEU A 768 -9.82 9.42 -11.34
N LEU A 769 -10.89 8.87 -10.77
CA LEU A 769 -11.19 7.45 -10.96
C LEU A 769 -11.76 7.18 -12.35
N GLY A 770 -11.37 6.08 -12.99
CA GLY A 770 -11.86 5.62 -14.27
C GLY A 770 -13.35 5.23 -14.23
N ASN A 771 -13.92 5.03 -15.42
CA ASN A 771 -15.22 4.35 -15.61
C ASN A 771 -15.17 3.33 -16.77
N GLY A 772 -13.96 2.96 -17.22
CA GLY A 772 -13.75 2.03 -18.32
C GLY A 772 -14.34 2.44 -19.68
N ASN A 773 -14.55 3.75 -19.91
CA ASN A 773 -15.24 4.25 -21.11
C ASN A 773 -14.66 5.58 -21.63
N GLY A 774 -13.43 5.90 -21.23
CA GLY A 774 -12.73 7.13 -21.57
C GLY A 774 -13.20 8.34 -20.76
N LEU A 775 -14.14 8.15 -19.82
CA LEU A 775 -14.57 9.18 -18.89
C LEU A 775 -14.12 8.86 -17.47
N PHE A 776 -13.77 9.91 -16.74
CA PHE A 776 -13.42 9.85 -15.33
C PHE A 776 -14.55 10.36 -14.43
N GLN A 777 -14.57 9.86 -13.19
CA GLN A 777 -15.47 10.24 -12.12
C GLN A 777 -15.19 11.67 -11.63
N ALA A 778 -15.96 12.13 -10.64
CA ALA A 778 -15.63 13.36 -9.95
C ALA A 778 -14.31 13.19 -9.18
N ARG A 779 -13.42 14.18 -9.29
CA ARG A 779 -12.12 14.19 -8.60
C ARG A 779 -12.25 13.89 -7.10
N VAL A 780 -11.42 12.98 -6.62
CA VAL A 780 -11.24 12.70 -5.20
C VAL A 780 -10.02 13.52 -4.74
N PRO A 781 -10.18 14.56 -3.89
CA PRO A 781 -9.04 15.28 -3.34
C PRO A 781 -8.37 14.44 -2.25
N TYR A 782 -7.04 14.44 -2.20
CA TYR A 782 -6.28 14.02 -1.03
C TYR A 782 -5.40 15.17 -0.52
N ALA A 783 -5.36 15.32 0.80
CA ALA A 783 -4.96 16.58 1.43
C ALA A 783 -3.45 16.71 1.64
N MET A 784 -2.95 17.94 1.52
CA MET A 784 -1.71 18.38 2.15
C MET A 784 -2.10 19.17 3.41
N GLU A 785 -1.76 18.70 4.61
CA GLU A 785 -2.23 19.35 5.85
C GLU A 785 -1.51 20.67 6.17
N GLN A 786 -2.24 21.59 6.82
CA GLN A 786 -1.81 22.94 7.20
C GLN A 786 -2.37 23.32 8.58
N ASN A 787 -1.53 23.86 9.47
CA ASN A 787 -1.85 24.53 10.75
C ASN A 787 -3.05 24.02 11.59
N HIS A 788 -2.76 23.07 12.47
CA HIS A 788 -3.66 22.61 13.53
C HIS A 788 -3.65 23.55 14.76
N GLN A 789 -4.79 23.65 15.46
CA GLN A 789 -4.95 24.41 16.69
C GLN A 789 -5.09 23.56 17.97
N PHE A 790 -5.59 22.32 17.87
CA PHE A 790 -5.69 21.41 19.02
C PHE A 790 -5.90 19.96 18.55
N MET A 791 -5.62 19.00 19.45
CA MET A 791 -5.77 17.56 19.26
C MET A 791 -6.34 16.91 20.52
N THR A 792 -7.25 15.96 20.38
CA THR A 792 -7.67 15.03 21.44
C THR A 792 -7.96 13.65 20.84
N SER A 793 -7.95 12.59 21.66
CA SER A 793 -8.35 11.24 21.24
C SER A 793 -9.55 10.73 22.03
N SER A 794 -10.47 9.99 21.39
CA SER A 794 -11.63 9.33 22.01
C SER A 794 -12.31 8.37 21.04
N ASP A 795 -12.89 7.29 21.55
CA ASP A 795 -13.75 6.35 20.83
C ASP A 795 -15.11 7.02 20.50
N ILE A 796 -15.16 7.78 19.40
CA ILE A 796 -16.31 8.61 19.02
C ILE A 796 -17.34 7.80 18.23
N ASN A 797 -16.89 6.75 17.53
CA ASN A 797 -17.74 5.81 16.80
C ASN A 797 -18.22 4.59 17.63
N ASN A 798 -17.67 4.37 18.84
CA ASN A 798 -17.97 3.24 19.74
C ASN A 798 -17.55 1.86 19.18
N ASP A 799 -16.49 1.81 18.38
CA ASP A 799 -15.87 0.57 17.89
C ASP A 799 -14.80 0.00 18.85
N LYS A 800 -14.38 0.82 19.84
CA LYS A 800 -13.37 0.58 20.89
C LYS A 800 -11.92 0.84 20.51
N MET A 801 -11.67 1.40 19.34
CA MET A 801 -10.42 2.07 19.02
C MET A 801 -10.49 3.53 19.47
N LEU A 802 -9.35 4.22 19.51
CA LEU A 802 -9.30 5.62 19.88
C LEU A 802 -9.15 6.49 18.64
N ASP A 803 -10.24 7.17 18.29
CA ASP A 803 -10.30 8.10 17.17
C ASP A 803 -9.55 9.40 17.51
N LEU A 804 -8.93 10.02 16.50
CA LEU A 804 -8.17 11.25 16.65
C LEU A 804 -8.98 12.44 16.12
N ILE A 805 -9.14 13.46 16.95
CA ILE A 805 -9.97 14.62 16.67
C ILE A 805 -9.09 15.87 16.63
N LEU A 806 -9.02 16.50 15.46
CA LEU A 806 -8.21 17.67 15.17
C LEU A 806 -9.10 18.88 14.85
N ILE A 807 -8.66 20.06 15.29
CA ILE A 807 -9.26 21.33 14.88
C ILE A 807 -8.21 22.23 14.26
N TYR A 808 -8.59 22.95 13.21
CA TYR A 808 -7.71 23.73 12.34
C TYR A 808 -8.01 25.24 12.42
N ASP A 809 -7.02 26.07 12.09
CA ASP A 809 -7.18 27.52 12.11
C ASP A 809 -8.17 28.06 11.05
N ASN A 810 -8.43 27.28 10.00
CA ASN A 810 -9.36 27.56 8.91
C ASN A 810 -10.84 27.26 9.21
N ASN A 811 -11.19 26.97 10.48
CA ASN A 811 -12.53 26.55 10.94
C ASN A 811 -12.93 25.11 10.54
N MET A 812 -11.97 24.20 10.37
CA MET A 812 -12.24 22.78 10.14
C MET A 812 -12.08 21.97 11.43
N LEU A 813 -12.92 20.96 11.58
CA LEU A 813 -12.82 19.87 12.55
C LEU A 813 -12.66 18.58 11.74
N ARG A 814 -11.57 17.84 11.92
CA ARG A 814 -11.34 16.53 11.31
C ARG A 814 -11.41 15.45 12.37
N ILE A 815 -11.98 14.32 12.01
CA ILE A 815 -11.94 13.09 12.80
C ILE A 815 -11.29 12.03 11.93
N PHE A 816 -10.24 11.39 12.44
CA PHE A 816 -9.71 10.13 11.91
C PHE A 816 -10.18 9.00 12.83
N TYR A 817 -10.73 7.93 12.27
CA TYR A 817 -11.10 6.77 13.06
C TYR A 817 -9.88 5.89 13.35
N GLY A 818 -9.79 5.37 14.57
CA GLY A 818 -8.67 4.51 14.97
C GLY A 818 -8.84 3.08 14.45
N SER A 819 -7.74 2.45 14.04
CA SER A 819 -7.73 1.04 13.65
C SER A 819 -6.99 0.14 14.64
N ALA A 820 -7.22 -1.18 14.52
CA ALA A 820 -6.75 -2.20 15.47
C ALA A 820 -5.22 -2.36 15.57
N ASP A 821 -4.50 -1.80 14.60
CA ASP A 821 -3.05 -1.83 14.42
C ASP A 821 -2.36 -0.50 14.75
N GLY A 822 -3.13 0.51 15.19
CA GLY A 822 -2.64 1.86 15.48
C GLY A 822 -2.56 2.79 14.28
N THR A 823 -3.09 2.39 13.12
CA THR A 823 -3.31 3.29 11.99
C THR A 823 -4.55 4.18 12.21
N LEU A 824 -4.67 5.20 11.36
CA LEU A 824 -5.77 6.17 11.35
C LEU A 824 -6.47 6.10 10.00
N GLU A 825 -7.65 5.51 9.98
CA GLU A 825 -8.45 5.27 8.77
C GLU A 825 -9.64 6.25 8.69
N ASN A 826 -10.31 6.27 7.53
CA ASN A 826 -11.65 6.85 7.34
C ASN A 826 -11.83 8.28 7.91
N GLN A 827 -11.14 9.26 7.32
CA GLN A 827 -11.28 10.67 7.74
C GLN A 827 -12.69 11.25 7.47
N ILE A 828 -13.21 12.06 8.41
CA ILE A 828 -14.40 12.91 8.19
C ILE A 828 -14.08 14.37 8.53
N ASP A 829 -14.33 15.25 7.56
CA ASP A 829 -14.21 16.70 7.69
C ASP A 829 -15.53 17.40 7.97
N TYR A 830 -15.52 18.24 9.00
CA TYR A 830 -16.62 19.09 9.42
C TYR A 830 -16.20 20.56 9.30
N SER A 831 -16.82 21.27 8.35
CA SER A 831 -16.72 22.73 8.30
C SER A 831 -17.51 23.34 9.47
N LEU A 832 -16.81 24.05 10.35
CA LEU A 832 -17.40 24.82 11.45
C LEU A 832 -17.71 26.24 10.98
N PRO A 833 -18.83 26.86 11.39
CA PRO A 833 -19.11 28.27 11.13
C PRO A 833 -18.25 29.24 11.98
N PHE A 834 -17.18 28.76 12.62
CA PHE A 834 -16.32 29.49 13.54
C PHE A 834 -14.98 28.80 13.79
N ASN A 835 -14.00 29.58 14.24
CA ASN A 835 -12.69 29.09 14.65
C ASN A 835 -12.80 28.45 16.05
N ALA A 836 -12.59 27.13 16.13
CA ALA A 836 -12.56 26.37 17.37
C ALA A 836 -11.12 26.24 17.86
N THR A 837 -10.88 26.51 19.15
CA THR A 837 -9.52 26.56 19.72
C THR A 837 -9.24 25.48 20.78
N PHE A 838 -10.24 24.70 21.15
CA PHE A 838 -10.17 23.54 22.06
C PHE A 838 -11.37 22.65 21.78
N VAL A 839 -11.20 21.34 21.91
CA VAL A 839 -12.27 20.33 21.83
C VAL A 839 -12.26 19.44 23.06
N LEU A 840 -13.46 19.11 23.57
CA LEU A 840 -13.67 18.13 24.62
C LEU A 840 -14.77 17.16 24.19
N THR A 841 -14.52 15.87 24.37
CA THR A 841 -15.43 14.76 24.08
C THR A 841 -16.14 14.30 25.35
N ALA A 842 -17.47 14.22 25.32
CA ALA A 842 -18.26 13.59 26.38
C ALA A 842 -19.71 13.35 25.93
N ASP A 843 -20.42 12.40 26.56
CA ASP A 843 -21.86 12.23 26.36
C ASP A 843 -22.64 13.33 27.14
N PHE A 844 -23.04 14.41 26.45
CA PHE A 844 -23.75 15.54 27.05
C PHE A 844 -25.28 15.37 27.04
N ASN A 845 -25.78 14.39 26.30
CA ASN A 845 -27.20 14.15 26.10
C ASN A 845 -27.70 12.83 26.72
N ASN A 846 -26.77 12.01 27.23
CA ASN A 846 -26.95 10.70 27.84
C ASN A 846 -27.57 9.65 26.88
N ASP A 847 -27.17 9.68 25.59
CA ASP A 847 -27.56 8.68 24.57
C ASP A 847 -26.49 7.62 24.28
N SER A 848 -25.36 7.65 25.01
CA SER A 848 -24.21 6.75 24.90
C SER A 848 -23.33 6.95 23.66
N ASN A 849 -23.50 8.05 22.92
CA ASN A 849 -22.53 8.51 21.92
C ASN A 849 -21.69 9.65 22.54
N LEU A 850 -20.44 9.82 22.11
CA LEU A 850 -19.64 10.96 22.54
C LEU A 850 -19.98 12.20 21.70
N ASP A 851 -20.48 13.23 22.37
CA ASP A 851 -20.71 14.56 21.81
C ASP A 851 -19.42 15.41 21.89
N LEU A 852 -19.37 16.53 21.16
CA LEU A 852 -18.25 17.48 21.19
C LEU A 852 -18.64 18.82 21.81
N ALA A 853 -17.79 19.33 22.69
CA ALA A 853 -17.81 20.72 23.16
C ALA A 853 -16.59 21.48 22.61
N LEU A 854 -16.84 22.55 21.84
CA LEU A 854 -15.82 23.37 21.19
C LEU A 854 -15.76 24.78 21.80
N THR A 855 -14.55 25.31 22.07
CA THR A 855 -14.39 26.72 22.48
C THR A 855 -14.34 27.65 21.29
N ASN A 856 -15.11 28.73 21.34
CA ASN A 856 -15.06 29.82 20.37
C ASN A 856 -14.58 31.10 21.07
N GLN A 857 -13.31 31.45 20.84
CA GLN A 857 -12.66 32.61 21.46
C GLN A 857 -13.17 33.95 20.95
N TYR A 858 -13.72 34.01 19.73
CA TYR A 858 -14.14 35.25 19.10
C TYR A 858 -15.47 35.77 19.62
N ASN A 859 -16.42 34.88 19.91
CA ASN A 859 -17.74 35.24 20.42
C ASN A 859 -17.94 34.91 21.92
N ASN A 860 -16.90 34.40 22.59
CA ASN A 860 -16.91 34.03 24.01
C ASN A 860 -18.00 33.00 24.32
N SER A 861 -17.99 31.87 23.62
CA SER A 861 -18.95 30.79 23.84
C SER A 861 -18.33 29.40 23.78
N ILE A 862 -19.03 28.44 24.36
CA ILE A 862 -18.86 27.02 24.07
C ILE A 862 -19.96 26.59 23.11
N ILE A 863 -19.62 25.74 22.16
CA ILE A 863 -20.53 25.23 21.14
C ILE A 863 -20.58 23.71 21.26
N ILE A 864 -21.77 23.17 21.48
CA ILE A 864 -22.02 21.73 21.61
C ILE A 864 -22.55 21.18 20.28
N LEU A 865 -21.87 20.16 19.78
CA LEU A 865 -22.27 19.34 18.64
C LEU A 865 -22.67 17.97 19.19
N LEU A 866 -23.95 17.63 19.07
CA LEU A 866 -24.40 16.28 19.44
C LEU A 866 -24.11 15.29 18.33
N ALA A 867 -23.67 14.09 18.73
CA ALA A 867 -23.50 12.98 17.80
C ALA A 867 -24.86 12.52 17.27
N GLY A 868 -24.93 12.26 15.97
CA GLY A 868 -26.06 11.55 15.36
C GLY A 868 -26.04 10.07 15.72
N LYS A 869 -27.13 9.36 15.40
CA LYS A 869 -27.26 7.89 15.58
C LYS A 869 -26.27 7.04 14.76
N ASN A 870 -25.47 7.70 13.93
CA ASN A 870 -24.44 7.18 13.06
C ASN A 870 -23.06 7.76 13.43
N HIS A 871 -22.91 8.33 14.64
CA HIS A 871 -21.66 8.89 15.17
C HIS A 871 -21.09 10.07 14.36
N THR A 872 -21.93 10.76 13.56
CA THR A 872 -21.55 11.97 12.81
C THR A 872 -22.18 13.23 13.38
N PHE A 873 -21.50 14.38 13.22
CA PHE A 873 -21.93 15.66 13.77
C PHE A 873 -22.70 16.52 12.75
N ASN A 874 -23.67 17.31 13.24
CA ASN A 874 -24.36 18.31 12.43
C ASN A 874 -23.91 19.72 12.84
N THR A 875 -23.06 20.35 12.03
CA THR A 875 -22.48 21.68 12.30
C THR A 875 -23.43 22.86 12.06
N ASP A 876 -24.58 22.64 11.43
CA ASP A 876 -25.63 23.66 11.26
C ASP A 876 -26.57 23.76 12.47
N ASN A 877 -26.66 22.71 13.30
CA ASN A 877 -27.59 22.63 14.43
C ASN A 877 -26.86 22.47 15.78
N THR A 878 -26.07 23.47 16.12
CA THR A 878 -25.27 23.49 17.36
C THR A 878 -25.97 24.19 18.52
N PHE A 879 -25.73 23.75 19.76
CA PHE A 879 -26.13 24.52 20.94
C PHE A 879 -24.99 25.45 21.39
N GLN A 880 -25.24 26.76 21.41
CA GLN A 880 -24.24 27.76 21.80
C GLN A 880 -24.52 28.31 23.20
N PHE A 881 -23.51 28.30 24.06
CA PHE A 881 -23.58 28.80 25.43
C PHE A 881 -22.53 29.90 25.68
N PRO A 882 -22.93 31.14 26.01
CA PRO A 882 -21.97 32.20 26.31
C PRO A 882 -21.18 31.86 27.57
N VAL A 883 -19.91 32.28 27.61
CA VAL A 883 -18.99 32.13 28.76
C VAL A 883 -18.16 33.41 28.95
N GLY A 884 -17.12 33.36 29.79
CA GLY A 884 -16.22 34.48 30.01
C GLY A 884 -15.35 34.82 28.80
N ASN A 885 -14.58 35.91 28.92
CA ASN A 885 -13.78 36.43 27.81
C ASN A 885 -12.58 35.54 27.46
N GLN A 886 -12.50 35.12 26.20
CA GLN A 886 -11.54 34.19 25.60
C GLN A 886 -11.48 32.82 26.31
N PRO A 887 -12.45 31.91 26.08
CA PRO A 887 -12.38 30.53 26.56
C PRO A 887 -11.20 29.77 25.93
N THR A 888 -10.32 29.17 26.75
CA THR A 888 -9.08 28.50 26.28
C THR A 888 -9.04 27.00 26.50
N SER A 889 -9.82 26.46 27.43
CA SER A 889 -9.84 25.03 27.75
C SER A 889 -11.10 24.66 28.52
N LEU A 890 -11.57 23.42 28.31
CA LEU A 890 -12.79 22.85 28.88
C LEU A 890 -12.49 21.65 29.78
N THR A 891 -13.37 21.39 30.74
CA THR A 891 -13.41 20.15 31.52
C THR A 891 -14.84 19.82 31.95
N THR A 892 -15.13 18.57 32.27
CA THR A 892 -16.47 18.06 32.58
C THR A 892 -16.51 17.27 33.88
N GLY A 893 -17.60 17.40 34.63
CA GLY A 893 -17.82 16.63 35.84
C GLY A 893 -19.26 16.72 36.32
N TYR A 894 -19.57 16.00 37.39
CA TYR A 894 -20.86 16.11 38.09
C TYR A 894 -20.73 17.14 39.20
N PHE A 895 -20.61 18.44 38.86
CA PHE A 895 -20.27 19.48 39.83
C PHE A 895 -21.35 19.65 40.90
N ASN A 896 -22.61 19.35 40.55
CA ASN A 896 -23.77 19.45 41.43
C ASN A 896 -24.32 18.10 41.99
N ASP A 897 -23.66 16.97 41.70
CA ASP A 897 -24.09 15.58 42.07
C ASP A 897 -25.49 15.17 41.56
N ASP A 898 -26.02 15.77 40.49
CA ASP A 898 -27.31 15.37 39.88
C ASP A 898 -27.21 14.19 38.88
N LYS A 899 -25.98 13.77 38.56
CA LYS A 899 -25.60 12.74 37.57
C LYS A 899 -25.88 13.09 36.12
N ILE A 900 -26.04 14.37 35.82
CA ILE A 900 -26.00 14.95 34.49
C ILE A 900 -24.63 15.62 34.33
N LEU A 901 -24.01 15.46 33.16
CA LEU A 901 -22.68 16.00 32.96
C LEU A 901 -22.70 17.53 32.86
N ASP A 902 -21.97 18.19 33.76
CA ASP A 902 -21.75 19.63 33.76
C ASP A 902 -20.44 19.99 33.06
N LEU A 903 -20.30 21.24 32.63
CA LEU A 903 -19.19 21.73 31.82
C LEU A 903 -18.56 22.99 32.43
N ALA A 904 -17.23 23.07 32.45
CA ALA A 904 -16.50 24.22 32.96
C ALA A 904 -15.44 24.70 31.95
N ALA A 905 -15.38 26.01 31.71
CA ALA A 905 -14.45 26.65 30.78
C ALA A 905 -13.54 27.67 31.47
N SER A 906 -12.23 27.58 31.26
CA SER A 906 -11.27 28.62 31.65
C SER A 906 -11.32 29.79 30.68
N ASN A 907 -11.39 31.03 31.19
CA ASN A 907 -11.54 32.25 30.38
C ASN A 907 -10.34 33.19 30.58
N TYR A 908 -9.43 33.20 29.62
CA TYR A 908 -8.10 33.82 29.70
C TYR A 908 -8.15 35.32 30.07
N TYR A 909 -8.80 36.13 29.23
CA TYR A 909 -9.02 37.55 29.55
C TYR A 909 -10.15 37.77 30.56
N GLY A 910 -11.02 36.77 30.76
CA GLY A 910 -12.05 36.79 31.80
C GLY A 910 -11.51 36.71 33.23
N ARG A 911 -10.33 36.10 33.43
CA ARG A 911 -9.72 35.82 34.75
C ARG A 911 -10.65 35.01 35.67
N ASN A 912 -11.39 34.10 35.07
CA ASN A 912 -12.43 33.32 35.72
C ASN A 912 -12.64 31.99 35.00
N VAL A 913 -13.35 31.09 35.66
CA VAL A 913 -13.97 29.91 35.06
C VAL A 913 -15.47 30.14 34.95
N SER A 914 -16.06 29.75 33.82
CA SER A 914 -17.51 29.68 33.62
C SER A 914 -17.95 28.23 33.82
N VAL A 915 -18.84 27.97 34.78
CA VAL A 915 -19.44 26.65 35.02
C VAL A 915 -20.87 26.64 34.54
N LEU A 916 -21.25 25.60 33.79
CA LEU A 916 -22.54 25.42 33.14
C LEU A 916 -23.11 24.08 33.61
N PHE A 917 -24.26 24.11 34.29
CA PHE A 917 -24.91 22.87 34.70
C PHE A 917 -25.67 22.23 33.54
N GLY A 918 -25.53 20.92 33.36
CA GLY A 918 -26.20 20.18 32.30
C GLY A 918 -27.72 20.10 32.51
N GLN A 919 -28.43 19.71 31.44
CA GLN A 919 -29.86 19.37 31.46
C GLN A 919 -30.15 17.96 30.92
N GLY A 920 -29.11 17.18 30.58
CA GLY A 920 -29.23 15.78 30.16
C GLY A 920 -29.82 15.61 28.77
N ASN A 921 -29.58 16.57 27.89
CA ASN A 921 -30.09 16.63 26.51
C ASN A 921 -29.17 17.46 25.58
N GLY A 922 -27.88 17.61 25.93
CA GLY A 922 -26.95 18.48 25.23
C GLY A 922 -27.07 19.98 25.56
N THR A 923 -28.06 20.38 26.38
CA THR A 923 -28.24 21.79 26.76
C THR A 923 -27.84 22.07 28.20
N PHE A 924 -27.44 23.32 28.44
CA PHE A 924 -26.91 23.78 29.72
C PHE A 924 -27.69 24.96 30.29
N GLN A 925 -27.59 25.15 31.60
CA GLN A 925 -28.06 26.34 32.29
C GLN A 925 -27.14 27.56 32.00
N SER A 926 -27.59 28.76 32.36
CA SER A 926 -26.74 29.95 32.26
C SER A 926 -25.50 29.82 33.13
N HIS A 927 -24.34 30.19 32.59
CA HIS A 927 -23.07 29.99 33.28
C HIS A 927 -22.97 30.77 34.60
N ILE A 928 -22.21 30.22 35.55
CA ILE A 928 -21.79 30.90 36.78
C ILE A 928 -20.28 31.14 36.71
N MET A 929 -19.84 32.38 36.93
CA MET A 929 -18.41 32.75 36.90
C MET A 929 -17.75 32.68 38.27
N TYR A 930 -16.65 31.92 38.36
CA TYR A 930 -15.80 31.81 39.55
C TYR A 930 -14.42 32.40 39.27
N LYS A 931 -13.93 33.30 40.13
CA LYS A 931 -12.65 33.99 39.91
C LYS A 931 -11.46 33.06 40.08
N THR A 932 -10.45 33.21 39.23
CA THR A 932 -9.18 32.49 39.30
C THR A 932 -8.01 33.47 39.44
N GLY A 933 -6.78 33.00 39.20
CA GLY A 933 -5.69 33.87 38.80
C GLY A 933 -5.96 34.55 37.44
N PRO A 934 -5.19 35.59 37.10
CA PRO A 934 -5.25 36.20 35.79
C PRO A 934 -4.72 35.25 34.71
N ASN A 935 -5.38 35.26 33.55
CA ASN A 935 -4.99 34.46 32.39
C ASN A 935 -4.99 32.93 32.67
N PRO A 936 -6.11 32.34 33.14
CA PRO A 936 -6.27 30.89 33.20
C PRO A 936 -6.20 30.34 31.78
N TYR A 937 -5.33 29.36 31.54
CA TYR A 937 -5.05 28.79 30.22
C TYR A 937 -5.66 27.40 30.06
N SER A 938 -5.37 26.48 30.97
CA SER A 938 -6.03 25.17 31.08
C SER A 938 -6.91 25.05 32.31
N ILE A 939 -7.85 24.12 32.27
CA ILE A 939 -8.70 23.69 33.40
C ILE A 939 -8.80 22.17 33.46
N ILE A 940 -8.81 21.61 34.68
CA ILE A 940 -9.22 20.22 34.95
C ILE A 940 -10.21 20.17 36.12
N SER A 941 -10.99 19.09 36.19
CA SER A 941 -11.92 18.81 37.27
C SER A 941 -11.50 17.56 38.06
N ILE A 942 -11.31 17.68 39.37
CA ILE A 942 -10.85 16.60 40.26
C ILE A 942 -11.41 16.72 41.69
N ASP A 943 -11.54 15.62 42.43
CA ASP A 943 -11.79 15.63 43.89
C ASP A 943 -10.47 15.80 44.66
N PHE A 944 -9.87 17.00 44.64
CA PHE A 944 -8.52 17.24 45.19
C PHE A 944 -8.49 17.11 46.71
N ASN A 945 -9.57 17.55 47.38
CA ASN A 945 -9.66 17.51 48.84
C ASN A 945 -10.23 16.17 49.38
N ASN A 946 -10.61 15.22 48.52
CA ASN A 946 -11.23 13.94 48.89
C ASN A 946 -12.53 14.13 49.72
N ASP A 947 -13.38 15.08 49.33
CA ASP A 947 -14.71 15.31 49.92
C ASP A 947 -15.87 14.75 49.08
N HIS A 948 -15.54 14.13 47.93
CA HIS A 948 -16.44 13.55 46.93
C HIS A 948 -17.23 14.55 46.09
N TYR A 949 -16.91 15.85 46.18
CA TYR A 949 -17.36 16.84 45.21
C TYR A 949 -16.22 17.17 44.25
N MET A 950 -16.61 17.47 43.01
CA MET A 950 -15.64 17.76 41.96
C MET A 950 -15.16 19.21 42.08
N ASP A 951 -13.88 19.41 42.38
CA ASP A 951 -13.18 20.70 42.38
C ASP A 951 -12.79 21.12 40.96
N LEU A 952 -12.44 22.40 40.78
CA LEU A 952 -11.91 22.94 39.53
C LEU A 952 -10.52 23.54 39.73
N VAL A 953 -9.56 23.12 38.89
CA VAL A 953 -8.17 23.53 38.96
C VAL A 953 -7.80 24.26 37.66
N THR A 954 -7.12 25.41 37.74
CA THR A 954 -6.67 26.17 36.55
C THR A 954 -5.20 26.59 36.62
N ALA A 955 -4.49 26.53 35.49
CA ALA A 955 -3.15 27.07 35.31
C ALA A 955 -3.24 28.54 34.88
N ASN A 956 -2.66 29.47 35.65
CA ASN A 956 -2.85 30.92 35.46
C ASN A 956 -1.54 31.60 35.07
N GLN A 957 -1.39 31.91 33.78
CA GLN A 957 -0.17 32.48 33.20
C GLN A 957 0.18 33.87 33.76
N GLY A 958 -0.82 34.70 34.06
CA GLY A 958 -0.59 36.11 34.39
C GLY A 958 0.03 36.36 35.78
N GLU A 959 0.01 35.36 36.66
CA GLU A 959 0.61 35.40 38.00
C GLU A 959 1.53 34.21 38.30
N ASN A 960 1.69 33.27 37.35
CA ASN A 960 2.44 32.01 37.54
C ASN A 960 1.89 31.19 38.73
N THR A 961 0.58 30.92 38.70
CA THR A 961 -0.12 30.21 39.79
C THR A 961 -1.08 29.15 39.28
N VAL A 962 -1.21 28.05 40.03
CA VAL A 962 -2.40 27.19 39.96
C VAL A 962 -3.45 27.74 40.92
N SER A 963 -4.70 27.77 40.46
CA SER A 963 -5.87 28.13 41.27
C SER A 963 -6.74 26.91 41.48
N ILE A 964 -7.09 26.57 42.73
CA ILE A 964 -8.08 25.54 43.07
C ILE A 964 -9.35 26.20 43.60
N LEU A 965 -10.48 25.80 43.03
CA LEU A 965 -11.84 26.16 43.38
C LEU A 965 -12.51 24.90 43.95
N TYR A 966 -12.71 24.84 45.27
CA TYR A 966 -13.27 23.63 45.88
C TYR A 966 -14.76 23.49 45.65
N GLY A 967 -15.21 22.32 45.20
CA GLY A 967 -16.61 22.01 44.97
C GLY A 967 -17.44 21.98 46.26
N ASN A 968 -18.74 21.76 46.08
CA ASN A 968 -19.63 21.27 47.12
C ASN A 968 -20.93 20.74 46.47
N GLN A 969 -21.74 20.03 47.26
CA GLN A 969 -23.01 19.40 46.84
C GLN A 969 -24.04 20.33 46.15
N SER A 970 -23.87 21.66 46.20
CA SER A 970 -24.78 22.60 45.53
C SER A 970 -24.31 23.05 44.14
N GLY A 971 -23.22 22.47 43.61
CA GLY A 971 -22.59 22.94 42.37
C GLY A 971 -21.84 24.27 42.52
N THR A 972 -21.69 24.77 43.74
CA THR A 972 -21.00 26.05 43.99
C THR A 972 -19.57 25.84 44.44
N PHE A 973 -18.68 26.72 44.00
CA PHE A 973 -17.26 26.62 44.33
C PHE A 973 -16.86 27.59 45.43
N GLN A 974 -16.09 27.08 46.40
CA GLN A 974 -15.66 27.77 47.61
C GLN A 974 -14.39 28.59 47.39
N THR A 975 -13.70 28.94 48.49
CA THR A 975 -12.54 29.83 48.51
C THR A 975 -11.43 29.39 47.55
N LEU A 976 -11.15 30.28 46.59
CA LEU A 976 -9.98 30.24 45.71
C LEU A 976 -8.67 30.09 46.51
N MET A 977 -8.03 28.93 46.40
CA MET A 977 -6.65 28.73 46.83
C MET A 977 -5.70 28.93 45.65
N LYS A 978 -4.52 29.53 45.90
CA LYS A 978 -3.49 29.74 44.88
C LYS A 978 -2.15 29.17 45.31
N PHE A 979 -1.54 28.39 44.43
CA PHE A 979 -0.20 27.81 44.60
C PHE A 979 0.73 28.39 43.54
N LYS A 980 1.98 28.69 43.90
CA LYS A 980 2.97 29.24 42.96
C LYS A 980 3.69 28.11 42.23
N VAL A 981 3.85 28.28 40.92
CA VAL A 981 4.52 27.35 40.01
C VAL A 981 5.57 28.09 39.17
N GLY A 982 6.22 27.40 38.24
CA GLY A 982 7.13 28.01 37.27
C GLY A 982 6.46 29.07 36.40
N THR A 983 7.25 29.81 35.62
CA THR A 983 6.74 30.89 34.78
C THR A 983 6.00 30.37 33.54
N GLY A 984 4.84 30.97 33.24
CA GLY A 984 4.02 30.60 32.09
C GLY A 984 3.35 29.22 32.21
N PRO A 985 2.59 28.92 33.28
CA PRO A 985 1.87 27.66 33.40
C PRO A 985 0.82 27.49 32.30
N THR A 986 0.93 26.43 31.49
CA THR A 986 0.04 26.13 30.35
C THR A 986 -0.88 24.96 30.65
N THR A 987 -0.31 23.79 30.93
CA THR A 987 -1.03 22.50 30.92
C THR A 987 -1.12 21.92 32.32
N LEU A 988 -2.26 21.31 32.63
CA LEU A 988 -2.56 20.66 33.92
C LEU A 988 -2.83 19.19 33.71
N LEU A 989 -2.40 18.37 34.66
CA LEU A 989 -2.70 16.95 34.74
C LEU A 989 -2.82 16.52 36.20
N SER A 990 -3.64 15.51 36.48
CA SER A 990 -3.87 15.00 37.83
C SER A 990 -3.66 13.50 37.90
N GLY A 991 -3.09 13.04 39.01
CA GLY A 991 -2.87 11.63 39.31
C GLY A 991 -2.36 11.48 40.75
N ASP A 992 -2.18 10.24 41.20
CA ASP A 992 -1.41 9.95 42.42
C ASP A 992 0.04 9.67 42.01
N PHE A 993 0.87 10.72 41.99
CA PHE A 993 2.25 10.63 41.49
C PHE A 993 3.22 10.14 42.58
N ASN A 994 2.88 10.29 43.87
CA ASN A 994 3.71 9.86 45.00
C ASN A 994 3.28 8.52 45.66
N ARG A 995 2.13 7.97 45.25
CA ARG A 995 1.48 6.74 45.74
C ARG A 995 0.99 6.82 47.19
N ASP A 996 0.40 7.95 47.60
CA ASP A 996 -0.14 8.17 48.94
C ASP A 996 -1.68 8.06 49.06
N ASP A 997 -2.34 7.55 48.01
CA ASP A 997 -3.80 7.47 47.83
C ASP A 997 -4.47 8.87 47.70
N LYS A 998 -3.74 9.95 47.31
CA LYS A 998 -4.26 11.32 47.08
C LYS A 998 -4.03 11.83 45.67
N ILE A 999 -4.84 12.83 45.29
CA ILE A 999 -4.71 13.48 43.98
C ILE A 999 -3.69 14.62 44.09
N ASP A 1000 -2.65 14.51 43.27
CA ASP A 1000 -1.65 15.52 42.98
C ASP A 1000 -1.99 16.27 41.69
N ILE A 1001 -1.34 17.41 41.46
CA ILE A 1001 -1.48 18.21 40.23
C ILE A 1001 -0.10 18.47 39.61
N ALA A 1002 0.14 17.98 38.41
CA ALA A 1002 1.30 18.31 37.59
C ALA A 1002 1.00 19.48 36.65
N VAL A 1003 1.98 20.38 36.47
CA VAL A 1003 1.80 21.69 35.83
C VAL A 1003 2.99 22.00 34.91
N VAL A 1004 2.75 22.10 33.60
CA VAL A 1004 3.77 22.54 32.63
C VAL A 1004 3.99 24.04 32.72
N ASN A 1005 5.24 24.47 32.89
CA ASN A 1005 5.62 25.88 32.96
C ASN A 1005 6.49 26.27 31.75
N GLN A 1006 5.81 26.61 30.66
CA GLN A 1006 6.37 26.91 29.34
C GLN A 1006 7.52 27.93 29.35
N GLY A 1007 7.41 28.96 30.18
CA GLY A 1007 8.43 30.01 30.27
C GLY A 1007 9.62 29.66 31.18
N ALA A 1008 9.47 28.69 32.09
CA ALA A 1008 10.53 28.26 33.00
C ALA A 1008 11.33 27.05 32.48
N ASN A 1009 10.78 26.30 31.51
CA ASN A 1009 11.33 25.03 31.05
C ASN A 1009 11.32 23.98 32.19
N ASP A 1010 10.18 23.87 32.88
CA ASP A 1010 9.98 22.89 33.94
C ASP A 1010 8.53 22.41 34.05
N ILE A 1011 8.35 21.28 34.76
CA ILE A 1011 7.08 20.83 35.33
C ILE A 1011 7.14 21.12 36.83
N THR A 1012 6.06 21.66 37.41
CA THR A 1012 5.88 21.70 38.86
C THR A 1012 4.76 20.75 39.25
N ILE A 1013 5.03 19.84 40.20
CA ILE A 1013 4.04 18.95 40.80
C ILE A 1013 3.67 19.46 42.18
N LEU A 1014 2.37 19.64 42.41
CA LEU A 1014 1.75 20.03 43.67
C LEU A 1014 1.20 18.76 44.32
N PHE A 1015 1.89 18.25 45.33
CA PHE A 1015 1.48 17.01 45.99
C PHE A 1015 0.32 17.28 46.94
N GLY A 1016 -0.80 16.58 46.73
CA GLY A 1016 -1.98 16.68 47.55
C GLY A 1016 -1.77 16.06 48.93
N ASN A 1017 -2.71 16.30 49.85
CA ASN A 1017 -2.79 15.53 51.09
C ASN A 1017 -4.23 15.11 51.44
N GLY A 1018 -5.16 15.24 50.48
CA GLY A 1018 -6.59 15.04 50.69
C GLY A 1018 -7.21 16.06 51.63
N THR A 1019 -6.78 17.33 51.53
CA THR A 1019 -7.39 18.49 52.18
C THR A 1019 -7.20 19.72 51.30
N THR A 1020 -7.53 20.91 51.78
CA THR A 1020 -7.32 22.19 51.07
C THR A 1020 -5.87 22.69 51.06
N SER A 1021 -4.89 21.81 51.32
CA SER A 1021 -3.46 22.14 51.45
C SER A 1021 -2.59 21.10 50.74
N LEU A 1022 -1.34 21.49 50.42
CA LEU A 1022 -0.36 20.58 49.84
C LEU A 1022 0.41 19.80 50.92
N LEU A 1023 0.90 18.62 50.58
CA LEU A 1023 1.93 17.92 51.33
C LEU A 1023 3.30 18.59 51.11
N PHE A 1024 3.65 18.80 49.84
CA PHE A 1024 4.79 19.60 49.36
C PHE A 1024 4.60 19.95 47.88
N GLN A 1025 5.56 20.63 47.26
CA GLN A 1025 5.64 20.79 45.82
C GLN A 1025 7.08 20.56 45.35
N GLN A 1026 7.25 19.99 44.15
CA GLN A 1026 8.55 19.71 43.55
C GLN A 1026 8.57 20.18 42.09
N THR A 1027 9.73 20.61 41.61
CA THR A 1027 9.92 21.08 40.23
C THR A 1027 10.97 20.24 39.52
N TYR A 1028 10.68 19.86 38.27
CA TYR A 1028 11.51 19.01 37.42
C TYR A 1028 11.80 19.75 36.11
N SER A 1029 13.07 19.98 35.80
CA SER A 1029 13.45 20.66 34.56
C SER A 1029 13.16 19.82 33.33
N THR A 1030 12.61 20.47 32.30
CA THR A 1030 12.42 19.92 30.95
C THR A 1030 13.42 20.59 29.98
N HIS A 1031 13.30 20.29 28.70
CA HIS A 1031 13.96 21.10 27.68
C HIS A 1031 13.08 22.32 27.29
N VAL A 1032 13.40 22.98 26.18
CA VAL A 1032 13.03 24.38 25.97
C VAL A 1032 11.57 24.52 25.49
N TRP A 1033 10.81 25.35 26.19
CA TRP A 1033 9.44 25.73 25.86
C TRP A 1033 8.44 24.55 25.92
N PRO A 1034 8.27 23.90 27.09
CA PRO A 1034 7.35 22.78 27.23
C PRO A 1034 5.90 23.20 26.96
N SER A 1035 5.14 22.33 26.30
CA SER A 1035 3.86 22.65 25.65
C SER A 1035 2.72 21.76 26.16
N ALA A 1036 2.77 20.45 25.91
CA ALA A 1036 1.79 19.48 26.40
C ALA A 1036 2.39 18.54 27.46
N LEU A 1037 1.52 17.88 28.23
CA LEU A 1037 1.85 16.93 29.30
C LEU A 1037 0.79 15.83 29.34
N VAL A 1038 1.25 14.59 29.43
CA VAL A 1038 0.42 13.37 29.53
C VAL A 1038 1.04 12.41 30.55
N SER A 1039 0.25 11.45 31.02
CA SER A 1039 0.69 10.44 31.98
C SER A 1039 0.08 9.08 31.72
N ALA A 1040 0.89 8.03 31.83
CA ALA A 1040 0.47 6.64 31.81
C ALA A 1040 1.51 5.78 32.55
N ASP A 1041 1.34 4.46 32.54
CA ASP A 1041 2.32 3.50 33.04
C ASP A 1041 3.19 3.03 31.87
N PHE A 1042 4.04 3.92 31.35
CA PHE A 1042 4.80 3.68 30.11
C PHE A 1042 5.76 2.48 30.22
N ASN A 1043 6.20 2.13 31.44
CA ASN A 1043 7.09 1.00 31.69
C ASN A 1043 6.42 -0.24 32.31
N LYS A 1044 5.10 -0.23 32.52
CA LYS A 1044 4.29 -1.32 33.12
C LYS A 1044 4.66 -1.69 34.57
N ASP A 1045 5.24 -0.78 35.35
CA ASP A 1045 5.56 -1.00 36.78
C ASP A 1045 4.44 -0.59 37.77
N ASN A 1046 3.26 -0.24 37.23
CA ASN A 1046 2.04 0.18 37.93
C ASN A 1046 2.20 1.51 38.67
N LYS A 1047 2.98 2.43 38.10
CA LYS A 1047 3.13 3.80 38.58
C LYS A 1047 2.85 4.77 37.45
N ILE A 1048 2.55 6.01 37.82
CA ILE A 1048 2.23 7.05 36.86
C ILE A 1048 3.52 7.74 36.43
N ASP A 1049 3.96 7.46 35.22
CA ASP A 1049 5.05 8.14 34.51
C ASP A 1049 4.50 9.42 33.83
N LEU A 1050 5.39 10.38 33.49
CA LEU A 1050 5.01 11.62 32.78
C LEU A 1050 5.78 11.79 31.48
N VAL A 1051 5.12 12.35 30.47
CA VAL A 1051 5.74 12.75 29.19
C VAL A 1051 5.36 14.19 28.87
N VAL A 1052 6.35 14.99 28.46
CA VAL A 1052 6.17 16.41 28.09
C VAL A 1052 6.85 16.72 26.77
N THR A 1053 6.16 17.40 25.85
CA THR A 1053 6.75 17.93 24.61
C THR A 1053 7.35 19.31 24.84
N ASN A 1054 8.56 19.52 24.32
CA ASN A 1054 9.30 20.77 24.38
C ASN A 1054 9.39 21.38 22.98
N LYS A 1055 8.50 22.33 22.72
CA LYS A 1055 8.29 22.91 21.40
C LYS A 1055 9.59 23.48 20.80
N LYS A 1056 10.36 24.23 21.58
CA LYS A 1056 11.51 24.97 21.06
C LYS A 1056 12.81 24.15 20.98
N SER A 1057 12.94 23.07 21.75
CA SER A 1057 14.06 22.12 21.58
C SER A 1057 13.77 21.03 20.56
N GLY A 1058 12.50 20.77 20.22
CA GLY A 1058 12.14 19.78 19.21
C GLY A 1058 12.15 18.34 19.71
N ASP A 1059 11.90 18.15 21.00
CA ASP A 1059 12.00 16.88 21.70
C ASP A 1059 10.87 16.71 22.73
N MET A 1060 10.71 15.50 23.26
CA MET A 1060 9.94 15.21 24.47
C MET A 1060 10.88 14.88 25.62
N THR A 1061 10.48 15.20 26.84
CA THR A 1061 11.10 14.74 28.09
C THR A 1061 10.20 13.71 28.76
N ILE A 1062 10.76 12.54 29.07
CA ILE A 1062 10.08 11.42 29.73
C ILE A 1062 10.57 11.35 31.18
N PHE A 1063 9.66 11.18 32.13
CA PHE A 1063 9.93 11.06 33.56
C PHE A 1063 9.34 9.75 34.07
N LEU A 1064 10.20 8.75 34.31
CA LEU A 1064 9.78 7.46 34.86
C LEU A 1064 9.72 7.51 36.39
N ASN A 1065 8.68 6.90 36.96
CA ASN A 1065 8.35 6.97 38.38
C ASN A 1065 9.16 5.95 39.19
N ALA A 1066 9.98 6.43 40.12
CA ALA A 1066 10.89 5.61 40.92
C ALA A 1066 10.36 5.22 42.30
N CYS A 1067 9.10 5.52 42.63
CA CYS A 1067 8.52 5.22 43.94
C CYS A 1067 8.45 3.70 44.23
N LEU A 1068 8.67 3.30 45.49
CA LEU A 1068 8.74 1.89 45.93
C LEU A 1068 7.44 1.39 46.56
#